data_AF-A0A1A7BV44-F1
#
_entry.id   AF-A0A1A7BV44-F1
#
_cell.length_a   1.000
_cell.length_b   1.000
_cell.length_c   1.000
_cell.angle_alpha   90.00
_cell.angle_beta   90.00
_cell.angle_gamma   90.00
#
_symmetry.space_group_name_H-M   'P 1'
#
loop_
_entity.id
_entity.type
_entity.pdbx_description
1 polymer ?
#
loop_
_entity_poly.entity_id
_entity_poly.type
_entity_poly.pdbx_seq_one_letter_code
_entity_poly.pdbx_strand_id
1 'polypeptide(L)'
;MKSGIKQRNTGWTQACVALPLAVMLAACGGGGDTKGATATSYTPGSVFQVGTTAFDPDLPAEPTLPKDTQVCATLEAKPNLVRRPDGSLPPEADPSKAGVGVAVTTATANPDQARIQAALDACGAAVDAEVGAKIAAADAAATAAQKTANVKNVNIAGVSGEELAKPEYRASKYAVRLVVNKSGVGDGFISGPLTLPSGVTLWIDKGVTLYASRDVTTYSPNPAGPYCGNTAVSSTKAGSSGNCSALINGSNLVNSAVMGDGSIDSRAYAEIVTTNKLYPLMKVDMTCSNTYTAYAAGKQAADGVSCDNGGTTVDSKSSARNMSWWDLAFLGNMVQNGVTGTGSQSNFRMMVFNYAKNLTLYRISLNNSANFHVVPSGVDGLTVWGVKVQTPTLAAFANPAGNGNPLYNGETYNADNVKNTDAFDPGAAGKAISGKLATGSNTTSTGAMSFDGYLKNFVFAYNFVSTGDDDVALKGSANPSPPGSGLFAIDGKRDVRSDRKHGMIIAHNHIYWGHGISVGSETNAGVTNVEVYDNSFTHSEEGLRIKSDYARGGEVSNIHYRNICIRDALNALLFTTYYSTKALPAAGPQIPNFHDITLDNVRILGNTAIKLQGFKENTGGFANPQYPLVMNLNNVVTDSPNGTTMTSSDANLTIKGSNLPIFANAAERVTVNGTATQAVDVDKVVDCSRAFVDFPAIGQSNLFGSTWDKK
;
A
#
# COMPACT_ATOMS: atom_id res chain seq x y z
N MET A 1 -5.28 43.35 -49.79
CA MET A 1 -4.76 43.71 -51.12
C MET A 1 -3.97 42.52 -51.67
N LYS A 2 -4.19 42.20 -52.96
CA LYS A 2 -3.34 41.35 -53.83
C LYS A 2 -1.85 41.74 -53.66
N SER A 3 -0.79 40.97 -53.89
CA SER A 3 -0.50 39.73 -54.63
C SER A 3 0.99 39.40 -54.41
N GLY A 4 1.43 38.16 -54.65
CA GLY A 4 2.86 37.88 -54.86
C GLY A 4 3.19 36.41 -55.07
N ILE A 5 3.04 35.93 -56.31
CA ILE A 5 3.38 34.58 -56.79
C ILE A 5 4.81 34.56 -57.37
N LYS A 6 5.58 33.49 -57.12
CA LYS A 6 6.43 32.71 -58.08
C LYS A 6 7.16 31.58 -57.31
N GLN A 7 6.72 30.32 -57.39
CA GLN A 7 7.02 29.25 -58.38
C GLN A 7 8.45 28.64 -58.33
N ARG A 8 8.54 27.32 -58.00
CA ARG A 8 8.97 26.17 -58.86
C ARG A 8 9.04 24.89 -57.97
N ASN A 9 8.18 23.87 -58.21
CA ASN A 9 8.42 22.59 -58.94
C ASN A 9 9.64 21.79 -58.41
N THR A 10 9.55 20.54 -57.97
CA THR A 10 9.04 19.29 -58.62
C THR A 10 8.66 18.23 -57.55
N GLY A 11 7.51 17.55 -57.59
CA GLY A 11 7.28 16.22 -58.23
C GLY A 11 7.96 15.07 -57.45
N TRP A 12 7.33 13.97 -57.00
CA TRP A 12 6.44 13.06 -57.72
C TRP A 12 5.57 12.23 -56.75
N THR A 13 4.38 11.90 -57.21
CA THR A 13 3.38 10.98 -56.66
C THR A 13 3.70 9.51 -56.97
N GLN A 14 3.28 8.58 -56.11
CA GLN A 14 2.94 7.23 -56.59
C GLN A 14 1.81 6.58 -55.78
N ALA A 15 0.90 5.99 -56.55
CA ALA A 15 -0.41 5.50 -56.18
C ALA A 15 -0.37 4.10 -55.54
N CYS A 16 -1.35 3.84 -54.68
CA CYS A 16 -1.68 2.50 -54.20
C CYS A 16 -2.22 1.64 -55.34
N VAL A 17 -1.60 0.49 -55.58
CA VAL A 17 -2.14 -0.62 -56.36
C VAL A 17 -2.22 -1.83 -55.43
N ALA A 18 -3.44 -2.31 -55.21
CA ALA A 18 -3.71 -3.59 -54.57
C ALA A 18 -3.52 -4.72 -55.59
N LEU A 19 -2.79 -5.78 -55.21
CA LEU A 19 -2.75 -7.06 -55.91
C LEU A 19 -2.52 -8.17 -54.85
N PRO A 20 -3.27 -9.28 -54.90
CA PRO A 20 -3.17 -10.36 -53.92
C PRO A 20 -2.08 -11.35 -54.32
N LEU A 21 -1.29 -11.82 -53.36
CA LEU A 21 -0.45 -13.01 -53.53
C LEU A 21 -0.79 -14.03 -52.44
N ALA A 22 -1.57 -15.03 -52.86
CA ALA A 22 -1.48 -16.37 -52.30
C ALA A 22 -0.27 -17.07 -52.96
N VAL A 23 0.48 -17.88 -52.21
CA VAL A 23 0.95 -19.23 -52.57
C VAL A 23 1.90 -19.78 -51.48
N MET A 24 1.44 -20.90 -50.91
CA MET A 24 2.16 -22.10 -50.47
C MET A 24 3.27 -22.01 -49.41
N LEU A 25 2.95 -22.52 -48.22
CA LEU A 25 3.81 -23.49 -47.54
C LEU A 25 2.98 -24.74 -47.22
N ALA A 26 3.26 -25.84 -47.92
CA ALA A 26 2.71 -27.16 -47.63
C ALA A 26 3.83 -28.11 -47.22
N ALA A 27 3.53 -28.85 -46.15
CA ALA A 27 4.02 -30.19 -45.81
C ALA A 27 5.47 -30.37 -45.31
N CYS A 28 5.56 -30.60 -44.00
CA CYS A 28 6.04 -31.83 -43.34
C CYS A 28 5.69 -31.65 -41.85
N GLY A 29 4.96 -32.49 -41.12
CA GLY A 29 4.46 -33.85 -41.28
C GLY A 29 4.23 -34.34 -39.84
N GLY A 30 3.01 -34.77 -39.50
CA GLY A 30 2.71 -35.28 -38.16
C GLY A 30 1.26 -35.11 -37.75
N GLY A 31 0.32 -35.66 -38.52
CA GLY A 31 -1.00 -35.97 -37.98
C GLY A 31 -0.86 -37.05 -36.91
N GLY A 32 -0.93 -36.64 -35.65
CA GLY A 32 -1.10 -37.54 -34.51
C GLY A 32 -2.55 -37.46 -34.05
N ASP A 33 -3.24 -38.60 -34.13
CA ASP A 33 -4.59 -38.81 -33.63
C ASP A 33 -4.81 -38.19 -32.24
N THR A 34 -5.83 -37.34 -32.12
CA THR A 34 -6.43 -36.94 -30.85
C THR A 34 -7.26 -38.10 -30.29
N LYS A 35 -6.58 -39.18 -29.87
CA LYS A 35 -7.19 -40.25 -29.07
C LYS A 35 -6.28 -40.61 -27.91
N GLY A 36 -6.68 -40.19 -26.71
CA GLY A 36 -6.14 -40.74 -25.47
C GLY A 36 -5.56 -39.78 -24.45
N ALA A 37 -5.88 -38.48 -24.46
CA ALA A 37 -5.67 -37.66 -23.27
C ALA A 37 -6.66 -38.15 -22.20
N THR A 38 -6.16 -38.97 -21.28
CA THR A 38 -6.93 -39.49 -20.16
C THR A 38 -7.42 -38.29 -19.34
N ALA A 39 -8.72 -38.04 -19.37
CA ALA A 39 -9.37 -37.09 -18.49
C ALA A 39 -8.96 -37.45 -17.06
N THR A 40 -8.21 -36.56 -16.40
CA THR A 40 -7.83 -36.76 -15.01
C THR A 40 -9.12 -36.70 -14.21
N SER A 41 -9.61 -37.86 -13.78
CA SER A 41 -10.87 -37.96 -13.05
C SER A 41 -10.66 -37.44 -11.63
N TYR A 42 -11.20 -36.24 -11.37
CA TYR A 42 -11.31 -35.69 -10.04
C TYR A 42 -12.51 -36.35 -9.33
N THR A 43 -12.31 -36.76 -8.07
CA THR A 43 -13.39 -37.31 -7.23
C THR A 43 -14.14 -36.13 -6.59
N PRO A 44 -15.47 -36.02 -6.71
CA PRO A 44 -16.22 -34.88 -6.16
C PRO A 44 -16.09 -34.79 -4.64
N GLY A 45 -15.23 -33.90 -4.15
CA GLY A 45 -15.42 -33.22 -2.88
C GLY A 45 -16.25 -31.95 -3.10
N SER A 46 -16.78 -31.36 -2.03
CA SER A 46 -17.33 -30.00 -2.11
C SER A 46 -16.23 -29.05 -2.58
N VAL A 47 -16.40 -28.45 -3.76
CA VAL A 47 -15.51 -27.41 -4.27
C VAL A 47 -15.53 -26.25 -3.27
N PHE A 48 -14.35 -25.72 -2.91
CA PHE A 48 -14.28 -24.60 -1.97
C PHE A 48 -14.94 -23.36 -2.58
N GLN A 49 -15.86 -22.73 -1.86
CA GLN A 49 -16.58 -21.53 -2.30
C GLN A 49 -15.94 -20.27 -1.70
N VAL A 50 -15.28 -19.50 -2.55
CA VAL A 50 -14.53 -18.31 -2.13
C VAL A 50 -15.47 -17.21 -1.64
N GLY A 51 -15.05 -16.47 -0.60
CA GLY A 51 -15.73 -15.30 -0.07
C GLY A 51 -16.92 -15.60 0.85
N THR A 52 -17.07 -16.85 1.31
CA THR A 52 -18.21 -17.27 2.16
C THR A 52 -17.83 -17.68 3.57
N THR A 53 -16.53 -17.78 3.85
CA THR A 53 -16.03 -18.10 5.19
C THR A 53 -16.40 -16.97 6.15
N ALA A 54 -17.08 -17.31 7.25
CA ALA A 54 -17.39 -16.38 8.33
C ALA A 54 -16.60 -16.67 9.61
N PHE A 55 -15.96 -17.84 9.68
CA PHE A 55 -15.11 -18.26 10.78
C PHE A 55 -14.00 -19.15 10.22
N ASP A 56 -12.76 -18.85 10.59
CA ASP A 56 -11.60 -19.64 10.21
C ASP A 56 -10.81 -20.02 11.47
N PRO A 57 -10.65 -21.33 11.78
CA PRO A 57 -9.89 -21.79 12.95
C PRO A 57 -8.36 -21.62 12.80
N ASP A 58 -7.85 -21.35 11.60
CA ASP A 58 -6.43 -21.10 11.34
C ASP A 58 -6.05 -19.63 11.66
N LEU A 59 -7.05 -18.76 11.90
CA LEU A 59 -6.90 -17.36 12.30
C LEU A 59 -7.08 -17.15 13.82
N PRO A 60 -6.50 -16.07 14.40
CA PRO A 60 -6.85 -15.66 15.75
C PRO A 60 -8.32 -15.20 15.83
N ALA A 61 -8.84 -15.09 17.06
CA ALA A 61 -10.16 -14.54 17.29
C ALA A 61 -10.28 -13.10 16.73
N GLU A 62 -11.45 -12.80 16.15
CA GLU A 62 -11.79 -11.45 15.71
C GLU A 62 -11.59 -10.44 16.86
N PRO A 63 -10.93 -9.28 16.61
CA PRO A 63 -10.80 -8.24 17.62
C PRO A 63 -12.16 -7.71 18.11
N THR A 64 -12.20 -7.18 19.33
CA THR A 64 -13.41 -6.54 19.87
C THR A 64 -13.18 -5.05 20.10
N LEU A 65 -14.20 -4.23 19.84
CA LEU A 65 -14.16 -2.81 20.20
C LEU A 65 -14.05 -2.63 21.74
N PRO A 66 -13.39 -1.56 22.22
CA PRO A 66 -13.38 -1.24 23.65
C PRO A 66 -14.80 -1.06 24.21
N LYS A 67 -15.00 -1.43 25.47
CA LYS A 67 -16.21 -1.13 26.24
C LYS A 67 -16.15 0.31 26.77
N ASP A 68 -17.30 0.91 27.07
CA ASP A 68 -17.35 2.26 27.66
C ASP A 68 -16.55 2.38 28.96
N THR A 69 -16.48 1.31 29.75
CA THR A 69 -15.68 1.25 30.98
C THR A 69 -14.18 1.34 30.75
N GLN A 70 -13.72 1.09 29.52
CA GLN A 70 -12.32 1.10 29.10
C GLN A 70 -11.89 2.42 28.42
N VAL A 71 -12.80 3.40 28.33
CA VAL A 71 -12.53 4.69 27.71
C VAL A 71 -11.85 5.64 28.69
N CYS A 72 -10.67 6.14 28.32
CA CYS A 72 -9.95 7.22 28.98
C CYS A 72 -10.67 8.57 28.81
N ALA A 73 -11.05 8.88 27.57
CA ALA A 73 -11.66 10.14 27.18
C ALA A 73 -12.59 9.95 25.99
N THR A 74 -13.72 10.67 25.99
CA THR A 74 -14.61 10.80 24.83
C THR A 74 -14.56 12.23 24.35
N LEU A 75 -14.27 12.44 23.06
CA LEU A 75 -14.26 13.74 22.42
C LEU A 75 -15.41 13.80 21.42
N GLU A 76 -16.26 14.82 21.54
CA GLU A 76 -17.33 15.06 20.58
C GLU A 76 -16.83 15.90 19.39
N ALA A 77 -17.40 15.65 18.21
CA ALA A 77 -17.22 16.49 17.03
C ALA A 77 -17.70 17.93 17.31
N LYS A 78 -17.12 18.92 16.63
CA LYS A 78 -17.63 20.30 16.72
C LYS A 78 -19.00 20.39 16.05
N PRO A 79 -19.96 21.16 16.60
CA PRO A 79 -21.35 21.12 16.16
C PRO A 79 -21.60 21.55 14.71
N ASN A 80 -20.64 22.26 14.10
CA ASN A 80 -20.74 22.82 12.75
C ASN A 80 -19.87 22.09 11.70
N LEU A 81 -19.09 21.09 12.09
CA LEU A 81 -18.27 20.32 11.15
C LEU A 81 -19.08 19.10 10.69
N VAL A 82 -19.76 19.27 9.56
CA VAL A 82 -20.71 18.29 9.02
C VAL A 82 -20.26 17.82 7.65
N ARG A 83 -20.15 16.51 7.47
CA ARG A 83 -19.82 15.87 6.21
C ARG A 83 -20.98 15.95 5.22
N ARG A 84 -20.67 16.15 3.94
CA ARG A 84 -21.63 16.06 2.82
C ARG A 84 -21.95 14.59 2.50
N PRO A 85 -23.07 14.30 1.81
CA PRO A 85 -23.40 12.93 1.41
C PRO A 85 -22.30 12.21 0.60
N ASP A 86 -21.49 12.97 -0.13
CA ASP A 86 -20.35 12.50 -0.91
C ASP A 86 -19.08 12.17 -0.08
N GLY A 87 -19.07 12.50 1.21
CA GLY A 87 -17.93 12.30 2.11
C GLY A 87 -17.03 13.52 2.32
N SER A 88 -17.16 14.56 1.48
CA SER A 88 -16.37 15.79 1.56
C SER A 88 -16.85 16.74 2.65
N LEU A 89 -15.99 17.66 3.06
CA LEU A 89 -16.39 18.80 3.89
C LEU A 89 -16.91 19.95 3.01
N PRO A 90 -17.95 20.67 3.45
CA PRO A 90 -18.40 21.85 2.75
C PRO A 90 -17.37 23.00 2.84
N PRO A 91 -17.26 23.87 1.81
CA PRO A 91 -16.35 25.03 1.80
C PRO A 91 -16.51 25.94 3.01
N GLU A 92 -17.72 26.09 3.55
CA GLU A 92 -17.96 26.91 4.73
C GLU A 92 -17.37 26.31 6.01
N ALA A 93 -17.20 24.99 6.08
CA ALA A 93 -16.56 24.31 7.21
C ALA A 93 -15.02 24.33 7.11
N ASP A 94 -14.48 24.36 5.88
CA ASP A 94 -13.05 24.47 5.61
C ASP A 94 -12.78 25.19 4.25
N PRO A 95 -12.70 26.53 4.24
CA PRO A 95 -12.68 27.31 3.01
C PRO A 95 -11.36 27.18 2.26
N SER A 96 -11.44 26.86 0.96
CA SER A 96 -10.36 27.12 0.00
C SER A 96 -10.45 28.58 -0.45
N LYS A 97 -9.47 29.40 -0.09
CA LYS A 97 -9.40 30.79 -0.58
C LYS A 97 -8.61 30.82 -1.88
N ALA A 98 -9.23 31.29 -2.96
CA ALA A 98 -8.56 31.49 -4.24
C ALA A 98 -7.44 32.55 -4.12
N GLY A 99 -6.31 32.34 -4.80
CA GLY A 99 -5.16 33.26 -4.83
C GLY A 99 -3.90 32.75 -4.12
N VAL A 100 -2.78 33.48 -4.26
CA VAL A 100 -1.48 33.11 -3.68
C VAL A 100 -1.33 33.73 -2.28
N GLY A 101 -0.80 32.96 -1.33
CA GLY A 101 -0.33 33.49 -0.04
C GLY A 101 -1.42 33.80 0.99
N VAL A 102 -2.64 33.31 0.79
CA VAL A 102 -3.73 33.55 1.75
C VAL A 102 -3.65 32.52 2.88
N ALA A 103 -2.96 32.90 3.96
CA ALA A 103 -2.89 32.09 5.17
C ALA A 103 -4.30 31.73 5.67
N VAL A 104 -4.53 30.44 5.90
CA VAL A 104 -5.63 29.96 6.75
C VAL A 104 -5.24 30.17 8.21
N THR A 105 -6.20 30.10 9.13
CA THR A 105 -5.89 30.13 10.56
C THR A 105 -5.81 28.71 11.09
N THR A 106 -4.95 28.47 12.07
CA THR A 106 -4.88 27.17 12.77
C THR A 106 -6.25 26.75 13.32
N ALA A 107 -7.07 27.72 13.76
CA ALA A 107 -8.41 27.47 14.27
C ALA A 107 -9.37 26.85 13.25
N THR A 108 -9.12 27.01 11.95
CA THR A 108 -9.92 26.43 10.87
C THR A 108 -9.24 25.24 10.22
N ALA A 109 -7.94 25.34 9.95
CA ALA A 109 -7.21 24.32 9.20
C ALA A 109 -6.75 23.13 10.05
N ASN A 110 -6.61 23.33 11.35
CA ASN A 110 -6.16 22.30 12.29
C ASN A 110 -6.78 22.45 13.71
N PRO A 111 -8.12 22.52 13.81
CA PRO A 111 -8.83 22.82 15.04
C PRO A 111 -8.71 21.76 16.13
N ASP A 112 -8.51 20.48 15.78
CA ASP A 112 -8.73 19.37 16.69
C ASP A 112 -7.45 18.64 17.14
N GLN A 113 -6.32 18.83 16.45
CA GLN A 113 -5.08 18.12 16.76
C GLN A 113 -4.69 18.28 18.23
N ALA A 114 -4.66 19.52 18.75
CA ALA A 114 -4.22 19.77 20.12
C ALA A 114 -5.10 19.06 21.17
N ARG A 115 -6.42 19.05 20.99
CA ARG A 115 -7.34 18.40 21.94
C ARG A 115 -7.34 16.88 21.82
N ILE A 116 -7.19 16.33 20.60
CA ILE A 116 -7.07 14.89 20.40
C ILE A 116 -5.75 14.40 20.97
N GLN A 117 -4.64 15.10 20.68
CA GLN A 117 -3.33 14.74 21.20
C GLN A 117 -3.28 14.83 22.72
N ALA A 118 -3.87 15.87 23.33
CA ALA A 118 -3.94 15.96 24.78
C ALA A 118 -4.69 14.78 25.43
N ALA A 119 -5.78 14.31 24.81
CA ALA A 119 -6.50 13.13 25.27
C ALA A 119 -5.68 11.85 25.11
N LEU A 120 -4.97 11.69 23.99
CA LEU A 120 -4.05 10.58 23.75
C LEU A 120 -2.91 10.59 24.79
N ASP A 121 -2.26 11.73 25.00
CA ASP A 121 -1.15 11.88 25.95
C ASP A 121 -1.57 11.56 27.38
N ALA A 122 -2.74 12.07 27.82
CA ALA A 122 -3.28 11.77 29.14
C ALA A 122 -3.61 10.27 29.30
N CYS A 123 -4.20 9.65 28.28
CA CYS A 123 -4.51 8.22 28.29
C CYS A 123 -3.22 7.38 28.30
N GLY A 124 -2.22 7.73 27.48
CA GLY A 124 -0.94 7.04 27.40
C GLY A 124 -0.15 7.11 28.71
N ALA A 125 -0.15 8.26 29.38
CA ALA A 125 0.45 8.40 30.71
C ALA A 125 -0.26 7.52 31.76
N ALA A 126 -1.59 7.44 31.73
CA ALA A 126 -2.36 6.59 32.63
C ALA A 126 -2.11 5.09 32.37
N VAL A 127 -2.03 4.69 31.09
CA VAL A 127 -1.70 3.32 30.69
C VAL A 127 -0.30 2.93 31.16
N ASP A 128 0.71 3.78 30.92
CA ASP A 128 2.09 3.50 31.36
C ASP A 128 2.19 3.39 32.89
N ALA A 129 1.47 4.23 33.63
CA ALA A 129 1.42 4.17 35.08
C ALA A 129 0.82 2.84 35.60
N GLU A 130 -0.15 2.26 34.90
CA GLU A 130 -0.81 1.00 35.30
C GLU A 130 0.01 -0.25 34.93
N VAL A 131 0.58 -0.28 33.72
CA VAL A 131 1.18 -1.51 33.16
C VAL A 131 2.62 -1.38 32.67
N GLY A 132 3.15 -0.16 32.51
CA GLY A 132 4.48 0.08 31.92
C GLY A 132 5.62 -0.63 32.68
N ALA A 133 5.58 -0.60 34.02
CA ALA A 133 6.57 -1.31 34.84
C ALA A 133 6.49 -2.84 34.70
N LYS A 134 5.28 -3.40 34.54
CA LYS A 134 5.10 -4.84 34.32
C LYS A 134 5.64 -5.28 32.96
N ILE A 135 5.37 -4.50 31.92
CA ILE A 135 5.90 -4.74 30.57
C ILE A 135 7.43 -4.71 30.57
N ALA A 136 8.03 -3.70 31.21
CA ALA A 136 9.49 -3.60 31.32
C ALA A 136 10.10 -4.78 32.08
N ALA A 137 9.46 -5.23 33.16
CA ALA A 137 9.91 -6.40 33.92
C ALA A 137 9.82 -7.69 33.10
N ALA A 138 8.74 -7.88 32.33
CA ALA A 138 8.58 -9.03 31.44
C ALA A 138 9.66 -9.06 30.35
N ASP A 139 9.95 -7.91 29.73
CA ASP A 139 11.02 -7.81 28.72
C ASP A 139 12.40 -8.10 29.32
N ALA A 140 12.69 -7.58 30.51
CA ALA A 140 13.94 -7.84 31.21
C ALA A 140 14.09 -9.32 31.58
N ALA A 141 13.03 -9.95 32.06
CA ALA A 141 13.01 -11.37 32.40
C ALA A 141 13.22 -12.25 31.16
N ALA A 142 12.51 -11.97 30.07
CA ALA A 142 12.67 -12.69 28.80
C ALA A 142 14.08 -12.51 28.22
N THR A 143 14.62 -11.29 28.29
CA THR A 143 16.00 -10.99 27.89
C THR A 143 17.02 -11.80 28.70
N ALA A 144 16.85 -11.85 30.03
CA ALA A 144 17.73 -12.63 30.90
C ALA A 144 17.65 -14.13 30.59
N ALA A 145 16.44 -14.67 30.42
CA ALA A 145 16.23 -16.07 30.07
C ALA A 145 16.90 -16.45 28.74
N GLN A 146 16.76 -15.61 27.71
CA GLN A 146 17.39 -15.84 26.41
C GLN A 146 18.92 -15.77 26.48
N LYS A 147 19.49 -14.84 27.26
CA LYS A 147 20.94 -14.78 27.52
C LYS A 147 21.44 -16.06 28.21
N THR A 148 20.72 -16.52 29.23
CA THR A 148 21.05 -17.78 29.93
C THR A 148 20.97 -18.98 28.99
N ALA A 149 19.99 -19.01 28.09
CA ALA A 149 19.84 -20.11 27.13
C ALA A 149 20.96 -20.17 26.08
N ASN A 150 21.76 -19.10 25.91
CA ASN A 150 22.89 -19.02 24.97
C ASN A 150 22.52 -19.45 23.52
N VAL A 151 21.30 -19.16 23.11
CA VAL A 151 20.82 -19.52 21.76
C VAL A 151 21.32 -18.48 20.77
N LYS A 152 22.23 -18.91 19.88
CA LYS A 152 22.77 -18.06 18.82
C LYS A 152 21.66 -17.74 17.80
N ASN A 153 21.39 -16.47 17.58
CA ASN A 153 20.61 -15.95 16.43
C ASN A 153 19.21 -16.56 16.19
N VAL A 154 18.37 -16.76 17.21
CA VAL A 154 16.93 -17.03 16.97
C VAL A 154 16.00 -16.11 17.77
N ASN A 155 16.46 -15.56 18.89
CA ASN A 155 15.70 -14.61 19.68
C ASN A 155 16.53 -13.37 19.92
N ILE A 156 16.09 -12.24 19.37
CA ILE A 156 16.51 -10.95 19.91
C ILE A 156 15.91 -10.88 21.31
N ALA A 157 16.73 -10.42 22.25
CA ALA A 157 16.37 -10.07 23.62
C ALA A 157 14.89 -9.64 23.73
N GLY A 158 14.19 -10.06 24.78
CA GLY A 158 12.91 -9.46 25.16
C GLY A 158 11.69 -10.36 25.00
N VAL A 159 10.58 -9.83 25.48
CA VAL A 159 9.30 -10.55 25.63
C VAL A 159 8.56 -10.63 24.28
N SER A 160 7.87 -11.72 23.95
CA SER A 160 7.13 -11.85 22.69
C SER A 160 5.86 -11.01 22.66
N GLY A 161 5.34 -10.72 21.46
CA GLY A 161 4.01 -10.13 21.31
C GLY A 161 2.91 -11.01 21.92
N GLU A 162 3.03 -12.33 21.82
CA GLU A 162 2.07 -13.28 22.44
C GLU A 162 1.95 -13.10 23.94
N GLU A 163 3.08 -13.05 24.64
CA GLU A 163 3.10 -12.86 26.10
C GLU A 163 2.47 -11.51 26.46
N LEU A 164 2.83 -10.44 25.73
CA LEU A 164 2.28 -9.11 25.96
C LEU A 164 0.81 -8.95 25.57
N ALA A 165 0.21 -9.93 24.88
CA ALA A 165 -1.22 -9.89 24.55
C ALA A 165 -2.12 -10.21 25.75
N LYS A 166 -1.56 -10.83 26.81
CA LYS A 166 -2.30 -11.28 27.99
C LYS A 166 -2.90 -10.11 28.79
N PRO A 167 -4.03 -10.34 29.50
CA PRO A 167 -4.77 -9.29 30.19
C PRO A 167 -3.95 -8.45 31.20
N GLU A 168 -2.96 -9.04 31.87
CA GLU A 168 -2.14 -8.35 32.89
C GLU A 168 -1.26 -7.22 32.35
N TYR A 169 -1.03 -7.17 31.02
CA TYR A 169 -0.29 -6.12 30.32
C TYR A 169 -1.21 -5.11 29.60
N ARG A 170 -2.51 -5.18 29.85
CA ARG A 170 -3.51 -4.21 29.35
C ARG A 170 -4.04 -3.40 30.52
N ALA A 171 -4.05 -2.08 30.36
CA ALA A 171 -4.63 -1.20 31.36
C ALA A 171 -6.16 -1.36 31.41
N SER A 172 -6.75 -1.02 32.54
CA SER A 172 -8.20 -1.01 32.75
C SER A 172 -8.94 -0.02 31.84
N LYS A 173 -8.29 1.12 31.55
CA LYS A 173 -8.73 2.14 30.60
C LYS A 173 -7.61 2.47 29.62
N TYR A 174 -7.94 2.47 28.34
CA TYR A 174 -6.93 2.58 27.28
C TYR A 174 -7.46 3.19 25.98
N ALA A 175 -8.73 3.56 25.89
CA ALA A 175 -9.30 4.06 24.64
C ALA A 175 -9.58 5.57 24.68
N VAL A 176 -9.20 6.28 23.62
CA VAL A 176 -9.70 7.63 23.33
C VAL A 176 -10.73 7.52 22.22
N ARG A 177 -11.98 7.88 22.52
CA ARG A 177 -13.13 7.71 21.61
C ARG A 177 -13.53 9.05 20.99
N LEU A 178 -13.55 9.11 19.66
CA LEU A 178 -14.12 10.22 18.90
C LEU A 178 -15.57 9.88 18.54
N VAL A 179 -16.52 10.76 18.90
CA VAL A 179 -17.96 10.56 18.67
C VAL A 179 -18.59 11.75 17.94
N VAL A 180 -19.75 11.54 17.34
CA VAL A 180 -20.58 12.62 16.79
C VAL A 180 -21.00 13.59 17.91
N ASN A 181 -21.32 14.82 17.55
CA ASN A 181 -21.86 15.78 18.50
C ASN A 181 -23.25 15.35 18.97
N LYS A 182 -23.47 15.23 20.28
CA LYS A 182 -24.78 14.77 20.80
C LYS A 182 -25.86 15.85 20.77
N SER A 183 -25.46 17.12 20.76
CA SER A 183 -26.35 18.29 20.83
C SER A 183 -26.47 19.04 19.50
N GLY A 184 -25.90 18.50 18.42
CA GLY A 184 -25.78 19.14 17.12
C GLY A 184 -25.62 18.12 16.01
N VAL A 185 -25.33 18.60 14.80
CA VAL A 185 -25.22 17.76 13.59
C VAL A 185 -23.77 17.42 13.22
N GLY A 186 -22.81 17.90 14.01
CA GLY A 186 -21.39 17.71 13.76
C GLY A 186 -20.95 16.26 13.83
N ASP A 187 -20.22 15.81 12.81
CA ASP A 187 -19.74 14.44 12.65
C ASP A 187 -18.26 14.35 12.25
N GLY A 188 -17.58 15.48 12.09
CA GLY A 188 -16.17 15.56 11.68
C GLY A 188 -15.21 16.05 12.75
N PHE A 189 -13.94 15.73 12.54
CA PHE A 189 -12.76 16.30 13.21
C PHE A 189 -11.73 16.69 12.13
N ILE A 190 -10.99 17.79 12.29
CA ILE A 190 -9.86 18.13 11.42
C ILE A 190 -8.57 18.18 12.25
N SER A 191 -7.61 17.34 11.90
CA SER A 191 -6.35 17.20 12.63
C SER A 191 -5.14 17.12 11.69
N GLY A 192 -4.05 17.79 12.07
CA GLY A 192 -2.70 17.44 11.63
C GLY A 192 -2.19 16.17 12.33
N PRO A 193 -0.88 15.90 12.29
CA PRO A 193 -0.28 14.69 12.85
C PRO A 193 -0.64 14.39 14.30
N LEU A 194 -0.97 13.14 14.58
CA LEU A 194 -1.20 12.59 15.92
C LEU A 194 -0.14 11.53 16.22
N THR A 195 0.31 11.48 17.47
CA THR A 195 1.17 10.41 18.01
C THR A 195 0.33 9.47 18.85
N LEU A 196 0.24 8.20 18.43
CA LEU A 196 -0.44 7.13 19.14
C LEU A 196 0.47 6.58 20.26
N PRO A 197 0.06 6.63 21.54
CA PRO A 197 0.82 6.02 22.62
C PRO A 197 0.74 4.49 22.64
N SER A 198 1.75 3.88 23.26
CA SER A 198 1.77 2.47 23.62
C SER A 198 0.57 2.13 24.52
N GLY A 199 -0.12 1.05 24.19
CA GLY A 199 -1.26 0.51 24.92
C GLY A 199 -2.56 1.28 24.70
N VAL A 200 -2.56 2.35 23.91
CA VAL A 200 -3.74 3.19 23.66
C VAL A 200 -4.43 2.81 22.35
N THR A 201 -5.77 2.80 22.39
CA THR A 201 -6.63 2.67 21.21
C THR A 201 -7.20 4.03 20.81
N LEU A 202 -6.96 4.49 19.58
CA LEU A 202 -7.75 5.55 18.96
C LEU A 202 -9.01 4.92 18.37
N TRP A 203 -10.15 5.17 19.01
CA TRP A 203 -11.46 4.65 18.60
C TRP A 203 -12.25 5.75 17.89
N ILE A 204 -12.46 5.59 16.58
CA ILE A 204 -13.28 6.50 15.77
C ILE A 204 -14.65 5.85 15.58
N ASP A 205 -15.67 6.42 16.20
CA ASP A 205 -16.99 5.79 16.29
C ASP A 205 -17.77 5.86 14.97
N LYS A 206 -18.81 5.03 14.87
CA LYS A 206 -19.69 5.01 13.71
C LYS A 206 -20.23 6.40 13.39
N GLY A 207 -20.14 6.79 12.12
CA GLY A 207 -20.60 8.09 11.63
C GLY A 207 -19.59 9.22 11.80
N VAL A 208 -18.48 9.01 12.51
CA VAL A 208 -17.43 10.02 12.68
C VAL A 208 -16.41 9.95 11.55
N THR A 209 -15.96 11.11 11.06
CA THR A 209 -14.79 11.20 10.17
C THR A 209 -13.67 12.04 10.76
N LEU A 210 -12.46 11.48 10.83
CA LEU A 210 -11.23 12.22 11.09
C LEU A 210 -10.61 12.66 9.76
N TYR A 211 -10.71 13.96 9.48
CA TYR A 211 -10.13 14.60 8.32
C TYR A 211 -8.70 15.06 8.60
N ALA A 212 -7.79 14.80 7.66
CA ALA A 212 -6.49 15.42 7.65
C ALA A 212 -6.60 16.94 7.47
N SER A 213 -5.78 17.66 8.22
CA SER A 213 -5.46 19.06 7.96
C SER A 213 -4.90 19.20 6.54
N ARG A 214 -5.32 20.23 5.82
CA ARG A 214 -4.73 20.60 4.53
C ARG A 214 -3.51 21.51 4.68
N ASP A 215 -3.23 21.98 5.89
CA ASP A 215 -2.10 22.86 6.19
C ASP A 215 -0.80 22.05 6.16
N VAL A 216 -0.04 22.22 5.07
CA VAL A 216 1.23 21.54 4.83
C VAL A 216 2.24 21.73 5.96
N THR A 217 2.20 22.88 6.64
CA THR A 217 3.17 23.18 7.71
C THR A 217 2.99 22.27 8.92
N THR A 218 1.79 21.71 9.12
CA THR A 218 1.51 20.78 10.22
C THR A 218 2.22 19.44 10.05
N TYR A 219 2.60 19.07 8.82
CA TYR A 219 3.30 17.83 8.51
C TYR A 219 4.82 18.01 8.37
N SER A 220 5.32 19.25 8.38
CA SER A 220 6.75 19.51 8.24
C SER A 220 7.50 19.12 9.53
N PRO A 221 8.47 18.19 9.49
CA PRO A 221 9.15 17.68 10.68
C PRO A 221 10.11 18.71 11.29
N ASN A 222 10.45 19.79 10.58
CA ASN A 222 11.36 20.83 11.08
C ASN A 222 11.23 22.14 10.27
N PRO A 223 11.26 23.33 10.90
CA PRO A 223 11.52 24.60 10.23
C PRO A 223 12.82 24.66 9.39
N ALA A 224 13.79 23.76 9.60
CA ALA A 224 15.15 23.82 9.03
C ALA A 224 15.57 22.69 8.05
N GLY A 225 14.65 21.82 7.57
CA GLY A 225 14.95 20.66 6.70
C GLY A 225 13.93 20.45 5.56
N PRO A 226 14.18 19.56 4.57
CA PRO A 226 13.52 19.60 3.25
C PRO A 226 12.00 19.47 3.35
N TYR A 227 11.29 20.38 2.67
CA TYR A 227 9.85 20.63 2.83
C TYR A 227 8.96 19.39 2.67
N CYS A 228 7.93 19.30 3.51
CA CYS A 228 6.75 18.51 3.19
C CYS A 228 5.97 19.19 2.04
N GLY A 229 5.23 18.43 1.22
CA GLY A 229 4.45 19.01 0.13
C GLY A 229 5.30 19.60 -0.99
N ASN A 230 6.34 18.88 -1.42
CA ASN A 230 7.24 19.27 -2.50
C ASN A 230 7.58 18.15 -3.50
N THR A 231 8.16 18.52 -4.63
CA THR A 231 8.75 17.67 -5.68
C THR A 231 10.14 18.21 -6.02
N ALA A 232 11.14 17.96 -5.18
CA ALA A 232 12.46 18.56 -5.40
C ALA A 232 13.24 17.88 -6.53
N VAL A 233 13.94 18.68 -7.34
CA VAL A 233 14.66 18.30 -8.57
C VAL A 233 16.12 17.82 -8.36
N SER A 234 16.45 17.24 -7.19
CA SER A 234 17.86 16.98 -6.79
C SER A 234 18.11 15.56 -6.32
N SER A 235 19.27 14.99 -6.67
CA SER A 235 19.74 13.68 -6.18
C SER A 235 20.13 13.65 -4.70
N THR A 236 20.36 14.80 -4.06
CA THR A 236 20.81 14.89 -2.65
C THR A 236 19.78 15.48 -1.70
N LYS A 237 18.75 16.14 -2.23
CA LYS A 237 17.69 16.82 -1.47
C LYS A 237 16.29 16.54 -2.04
N ALA A 238 16.12 15.45 -2.78
CA ALA A 238 14.85 15.04 -3.36
C ALA A 238 13.75 15.00 -2.29
N GLY A 239 12.52 15.37 -2.67
CA GLY A 239 11.37 15.20 -1.80
C GLY A 239 11.16 13.73 -1.50
N SER A 240 11.19 13.29 -0.25
CA SER A 240 10.80 11.92 0.10
C SER A 240 9.50 12.00 0.88
N SER A 241 8.60 11.03 0.73
CA SER A 241 7.44 10.93 1.64
C SER A 241 7.86 10.77 3.10
N GLY A 242 9.12 10.39 3.37
CA GLY A 242 9.73 10.44 4.71
C GLY A 242 10.03 11.86 5.23
N ASN A 243 9.91 12.90 4.40
CA ASN A 243 10.04 14.30 4.80
C ASN A 243 8.76 14.87 5.42
N CYS A 244 7.66 14.13 5.40
CA CYS A 244 6.41 14.52 6.02
C CYS A 244 6.14 13.62 7.23
N SER A 245 5.70 14.21 8.35
CA SER A 245 5.08 13.43 9.43
C SER A 245 3.79 12.78 8.92
N ALA A 246 3.49 11.53 9.30
CA ALA A 246 2.20 10.93 8.92
C ALA A 246 1.03 11.59 9.66
N LEU A 247 -0.21 11.38 9.22
CA LEU A 247 -1.39 11.84 9.95
C LEU A 247 -1.51 11.15 11.31
N ILE A 248 -1.20 9.86 11.41
CA ILE A 248 -1.09 9.12 12.67
C ILE A 248 0.26 8.40 12.67
N ASN A 249 1.09 8.67 13.67
CA ASN A 249 2.38 8.01 13.86
C ASN A 249 2.41 7.27 15.18
N GLY A 250 3.21 6.22 15.27
CA GLY A 250 3.59 5.65 16.55
C GLY A 250 4.86 4.82 16.44
N SER A 251 5.71 4.89 17.45
CA SER A 251 6.96 4.15 17.49
C SER A 251 7.14 3.50 18.84
N ASN A 252 7.73 2.30 18.87
CA ASN A 252 7.94 1.51 20.09
C ASN A 252 6.62 1.30 20.84
N LEU A 253 5.72 0.54 20.23
CA LEU A 253 4.37 0.34 20.75
C LEU A 253 4.16 -1.08 21.29
N VAL A 254 3.33 -1.19 22.31
CA VAL A 254 2.78 -2.46 22.79
C VAL A 254 1.26 -2.31 22.92
N ASN A 255 0.47 -3.22 22.36
CA ASN A 255 -1.00 -3.25 22.52
C ASN A 255 -1.73 -1.96 22.05
N SER A 256 -1.21 -1.26 21.05
CA SER A 256 -1.84 -0.05 20.49
C SER A 256 -2.78 -0.38 19.34
N ALA A 257 -3.79 0.46 19.11
CA ALA A 257 -4.74 0.22 18.03
C ALA A 257 -5.39 1.48 17.43
N VAL A 258 -5.86 1.35 16.19
CA VAL A 258 -6.77 2.30 15.54
C VAL A 258 -8.01 1.53 15.10
N MET A 259 -9.18 1.85 15.64
CA MET A 259 -10.38 1.01 15.48
C MET A 259 -11.69 1.80 15.38
N GLY A 260 -12.76 1.10 15.01
CA GLY A 260 -14.15 1.58 15.06
C GLY A 260 -14.77 1.74 13.68
N ASP A 261 -16.09 1.84 13.61
CA ASP A 261 -16.84 1.93 12.33
C ASP A 261 -16.83 3.34 11.70
N GLY A 262 -15.97 4.23 12.18
CA GLY A 262 -15.77 5.55 11.63
C GLY A 262 -14.89 5.55 10.38
N SER A 263 -14.41 6.74 10.01
CA SER A 263 -13.56 6.92 8.83
C SER A 263 -12.40 7.87 9.11
N ILE A 264 -11.29 7.67 8.40
CA ILE A 264 -10.16 8.60 8.30
C ILE A 264 -10.05 9.01 6.84
N ASP A 265 -10.04 10.31 6.56
CA ASP A 265 -9.92 10.85 5.21
C ASP A 265 -8.74 11.82 5.14
N SER A 266 -7.71 11.47 4.36
CA SER A 266 -6.51 12.30 4.21
C SER A 266 -6.73 13.51 3.28
N ARG A 267 -7.87 13.59 2.59
CA ARG A 267 -8.26 14.71 1.73
C ARG A 267 -7.20 15.04 0.69
N ALA A 268 -6.53 14.03 0.14
CA ALA A 268 -5.43 14.22 -0.80
C ALA A 268 -5.84 14.91 -2.11
N TYR A 269 -7.12 14.80 -2.48
CA TYR A 269 -7.74 15.52 -3.59
C TYR A 269 -7.90 17.02 -3.34
N ALA A 270 -7.87 17.48 -2.09
CA ALA A 270 -8.11 18.87 -1.76
C ALA A 270 -6.85 19.71 -1.95
N GLU A 271 -7.04 20.99 -2.31
CA GLU A 271 -5.96 21.96 -2.40
C GLU A 271 -5.17 22.05 -1.08
N ILE A 272 -3.84 21.94 -1.19
CA ILE A 272 -2.92 22.18 -0.09
C ILE A 272 -3.01 23.66 0.31
N VAL A 273 -3.03 23.93 1.62
CA VAL A 273 -3.02 25.28 2.18
C VAL A 273 -1.85 25.44 3.15
N THR A 274 -1.62 26.66 3.64
CA THR A 274 -0.60 26.95 4.65
C THR A 274 -1.11 27.96 5.67
N THR A 275 -0.78 27.78 6.95
CA THR A 275 -0.91 28.83 7.98
C THR A 275 0.29 29.77 8.02
N ASN A 276 1.41 29.39 7.42
CA ASN A 276 2.64 30.18 7.36
C ASN A 276 2.77 30.85 5.98
N LYS A 277 2.65 32.19 5.94
CA LYS A 277 2.77 32.99 4.71
C LYS A 277 4.13 32.90 4.03
N LEU A 278 5.17 32.49 4.76
CA LEU A 278 6.52 32.27 4.22
C LEU A 278 6.67 30.89 3.58
N TYR A 279 5.70 29.99 3.78
CA TYR A 279 5.73 28.66 3.18
C TYR A 279 5.35 28.72 1.69
N PRO A 280 6.21 28.29 0.77
CA PRO A 280 5.85 28.20 -0.64
C PRO A 280 4.73 27.18 -0.85
N LEU A 281 3.58 27.61 -1.37
CA LEU A 281 2.55 26.68 -1.86
C LEU A 281 2.74 26.43 -3.34
N MET A 282 2.82 25.16 -3.75
CA MET A 282 2.93 24.80 -5.15
C MET A 282 1.64 25.10 -5.93
N LYS A 283 1.82 25.52 -7.19
CA LYS A 283 0.76 25.87 -8.13
C LYS A 283 0.84 24.99 -9.37
N VAL A 284 -0.30 24.82 -10.04
CA VAL A 284 -0.45 24.00 -11.25
C VAL A 284 0.34 24.53 -12.47
N ASP A 285 0.78 25.80 -12.46
CA ASP A 285 1.43 26.48 -13.60
C ASP A 285 2.85 25.98 -13.94
N MET A 286 3.45 25.08 -13.15
CA MET A 286 4.80 24.49 -13.36
C MET A 286 5.97 25.48 -13.55
N THR A 287 5.73 26.81 -13.53
CA THR A 287 6.76 27.85 -13.46
C THR A 287 7.33 27.95 -12.03
N CYS A 288 8.56 28.45 -11.88
CA CYS A 288 9.24 28.54 -10.58
C CYS A 288 9.27 29.97 -10.03
N SER A 289 9.02 30.12 -8.72
CA SER A 289 8.87 31.43 -8.06
C SER A 289 9.28 31.43 -6.59
N ASN A 290 9.80 30.33 -6.04
CA ASN A 290 10.44 30.37 -4.72
C ASN A 290 11.61 29.40 -4.57
N THR A 291 12.60 29.78 -3.76
CA THR A 291 13.85 29.04 -3.54
C THR A 291 13.96 28.52 -2.11
N TYR A 292 14.60 27.36 -1.94
CA TYR A 292 14.96 26.81 -0.63
C TYR A 292 15.80 27.81 0.18
N THR A 293 16.73 28.50 -0.48
CA THR A 293 17.63 29.47 0.16
C THR A 293 16.87 30.64 0.78
N ALA A 294 15.84 31.17 0.10
CA ALA A 294 15.05 32.27 0.65
C ALA A 294 14.29 31.83 1.91
N TYR A 295 13.60 30.69 1.85
CA TYR A 295 12.90 30.16 3.01
C TYR A 295 13.86 29.86 4.17
N ALA A 296 15.01 29.24 3.91
CA ALA A 296 15.99 28.90 4.95
C ALA A 296 16.52 30.13 5.68
N ALA A 297 16.45 31.30 5.04
CA ALA A 297 16.78 32.59 5.62
C ALA A 297 15.57 33.33 6.24
N GLY A 298 14.39 32.70 6.34
CA GLY A 298 13.15 33.31 6.82
C GLY A 298 12.55 34.33 5.87
N LYS A 299 12.80 34.20 4.56
CA LYS A 299 12.38 35.14 3.51
C LYS A 299 11.57 34.44 2.42
N GLN A 300 10.81 35.22 1.67
CA GLN A 300 10.20 34.78 0.41
C GLN A 300 11.08 35.26 -0.75
N ALA A 301 11.38 34.42 -1.73
CA ALA A 301 12.08 34.87 -2.93
C ALA A 301 11.19 35.83 -3.73
N ALA A 302 11.82 36.69 -4.55
CA ALA A 302 11.09 37.47 -5.53
C ALA A 302 10.50 36.55 -6.62
N ASP A 303 9.40 36.98 -7.24
CA ASP A 303 8.76 36.21 -8.30
C ASP A 303 9.66 36.05 -9.53
N GLY A 304 9.61 34.88 -10.17
CA GLY A 304 10.43 34.57 -11.36
C GLY A 304 11.89 34.20 -11.06
N VAL A 305 12.28 34.09 -9.79
CA VAL A 305 13.58 33.54 -9.39
C VAL A 305 13.60 32.04 -9.70
N SER A 306 14.60 31.60 -10.46
CA SER A 306 14.83 30.19 -10.78
C SER A 306 14.96 29.33 -9.52
N CYS A 307 14.39 28.13 -9.57
CA CYS A 307 14.46 27.16 -8.48
C CYS A 307 15.92 26.80 -8.17
N ASP A 308 16.28 26.79 -6.89
CA ASP A 308 17.58 26.31 -6.41
C ASP A 308 17.51 24.84 -5.97
N ASN A 309 18.63 24.30 -5.48
CA ASN A 309 18.75 22.91 -5.04
C ASN A 309 17.86 22.63 -3.80
N GLY A 310 16.63 22.16 -4.05
CA GLY A 310 15.58 21.96 -3.05
C GLY A 310 14.37 22.89 -3.21
N GLY A 311 14.37 23.76 -4.21
CA GLY A 311 13.24 24.63 -4.57
C GLY A 311 12.07 23.87 -5.19
N THR A 312 10.89 24.48 -5.10
CA THR A 312 9.60 23.94 -5.54
C THR A 312 9.12 24.74 -6.74
N THR A 313 8.60 24.10 -7.79
CA THR A 313 7.86 24.80 -8.86
C THR A 313 6.64 25.46 -8.24
N VAL A 314 6.72 26.77 -8.06
CA VAL A 314 5.70 27.62 -7.46
C VAL A 314 5.56 28.78 -8.42
N ASP A 315 4.36 29.26 -8.70
CA ASP A 315 4.19 30.59 -9.27
C ASP A 315 3.28 31.40 -8.38
N SER A 316 3.90 32.29 -7.60
CA SER A 316 3.21 33.15 -6.65
C SER A 316 2.34 34.24 -7.30
N LYS A 317 2.32 34.35 -8.64
CA LYS A 317 1.41 35.24 -9.37
C LYS A 317 0.40 34.50 -10.24
N SER A 318 0.53 33.18 -10.39
CA SER A 318 -0.42 32.43 -11.20
C SER A 318 -1.83 32.53 -10.62
N SER A 319 -2.80 32.77 -11.51
CA SER A 319 -4.23 32.65 -11.18
C SER A 319 -4.67 31.20 -10.99
N ALA A 320 -3.77 30.24 -11.20
CA ALA A 320 -4.02 28.82 -10.98
C ALA A 320 -4.27 28.46 -9.51
N ARG A 321 -5.02 27.37 -9.32
CA ARG A 321 -5.26 26.73 -8.02
C ARG A 321 -3.97 26.22 -7.38
N ASN A 322 -4.00 26.00 -6.07
CA ASN A 322 -2.94 25.27 -5.38
C ASN A 322 -2.94 23.81 -5.84
N MET A 323 -1.77 23.18 -5.85
CA MET A 323 -1.67 21.74 -6.04
C MET A 323 -2.39 21.00 -4.90
N SER A 324 -2.99 19.86 -5.23
CA SER A 324 -3.40 18.84 -4.27
C SER A 324 -2.21 17.92 -3.95
N TRP A 325 -2.37 17.04 -2.97
CA TRP A 325 -1.36 16.02 -2.71
C TRP A 325 -1.23 15.04 -3.90
N TRP A 326 -2.33 14.72 -4.58
CA TRP A 326 -2.27 13.85 -5.76
C TRP A 326 -1.62 14.51 -6.97
N ASP A 327 -1.71 15.83 -7.12
CA ASP A 327 -0.91 16.53 -8.13
C ASP A 327 0.60 16.34 -7.86
N LEU A 328 1.03 16.41 -6.59
CA LEU A 328 2.42 16.20 -6.20
C LEU A 328 2.89 14.77 -6.48
N ALA A 329 2.03 13.80 -6.17
CA ALA A 329 2.33 12.39 -6.38
C ALA A 329 2.49 12.07 -7.86
N PHE A 330 1.54 12.53 -8.68
CA PHE A 330 1.57 12.35 -10.12
C PHE A 330 2.80 13.02 -10.75
N LEU A 331 3.08 14.28 -10.41
CA LEU A 331 4.27 15.00 -10.88
C LEU A 331 5.57 14.29 -10.45
N GLY A 332 5.68 13.89 -9.18
CA GLY A 332 6.85 13.17 -8.66
C GLY A 332 7.10 11.86 -9.41
N ASN A 333 6.05 11.10 -9.72
CA ASN A 333 6.14 9.85 -10.47
C ASN A 333 6.60 10.08 -11.93
N MET A 334 6.05 11.09 -12.62
CA MET A 334 6.46 11.44 -13.98
C MET A 334 7.93 11.85 -14.07
N VAL A 335 8.41 12.62 -13.09
CA VAL A 335 9.83 13.03 -13.04
C VAL A 335 10.72 11.80 -12.77
N GLN A 336 10.34 10.94 -11.82
CA GLN A 336 11.09 9.73 -11.46
C GLN A 336 11.24 8.73 -12.62
N ASN A 337 10.28 8.68 -13.54
CA ASN A 337 10.31 7.81 -14.73
C ASN A 337 11.11 8.38 -15.92
N GLY A 338 11.96 9.39 -15.71
CA GLY A 338 12.98 9.78 -16.68
C GLY A 338 12.54 10.77 -17.77
N VAL A 339 11.39 11.44 -17.62
CA VAL A 339 10.94 12.44 -18.60
C VAL A 339 11.56 13.82 -18.37
N THR A 340 11.94 14.18 -17.13
CA THR A 340 12.40 15.56 -16.81
C THR A 340 13.50 15.71 -15.72
N GLY A 341 14.02 14.65 -15.09
CA GLY A 341 15.16 14.74 -14.16
C GLY A 341 15.05 13.86 -12.91
N THR A 342 15.74 14.22 -11.81
CA THR A 342 15.61 13.55 -10.50
C THR A 342 14.50 14.23 -9.70
N GLY A 343 13.34 13.59 -9.53
CA GLY A 343 12.23 14.11 -8.74
C GLY A 343 11.68 13.03 -7.83
N SER A 344 11.35 13.40 -6.60
CA SER A 344 10.68 12.49 -5.67
C SER A 344 9.61 13.28 -4.93
N GLN A 345 8.45 12.64 -4.75
CA GLN A 345 7.28 13.23 -4.08
C GLN A 345 7.49 13.31 -2.58
N SER A 346 7.06 14.41 -1.97
CA SER A 346 7.06 14.63 -0.53
C SER A 346 5.64 14.76 -0.03
N ASN A 347 4.95 13.63 0.05
CA ASN A 347 3.57 13.54 0.51
C ASN A 347 3.53 12.90 1.90
N PHE A 348 2.62 13.36 2.77
CA PHE A 348 2.41 12.68 4.04
C PHE A 348 1.72 11.32 3.82
N ARG A 349 2.06 10.34 4.64
CA ARG A 349 1.37 9.04 4.72
C ARG A 349 0.23 9.12 5.72
N MET A 350 -0.81 8.32 5.58
CA MET A 350 -1.91 8.36 6.54
C MET A 350 -1.47 7.79 7.90
N MET A 351 -0.88 6.59 7.94
CA MET A 351 -0.40 5.96 9.16
C MET A 351 0.99 5.36 9.01
N VAL A 352 1.88 5.64 9.98
CA VAL A 352 3.22 5.06 10.04
C VAL A 352 3.47 4.52 11.43
N PHE A 353 3.76 3.22 11.53
CA PHE A 353 4.05 2.56 12.79
C PHE A 353 5.42 1.88 12.74
N ASN A 354 6.32 2.20 13.65
CA ASN A 354 7.66 1.60 13.68
C ASN A 354 7.90 0.87 14.99
N TYR A 355 8.31 -0.40 14.92
CA TYR A 355 8.58 -1.23 16.09
C TYR A 355 7.35 -1.36 17.00
N ALA A 356 6.52 -2.36 16.74
CA ALA A 356 5.34 -2.62 17.55
C ALA A 356 5.22 -4.09 17.95
N LYS A 357 4.62 -4.33 19.10
CA LYS A 357 4.12 -5.64 19.51
C LYS A 357 2.61 -5.54 19.74
N ASN A 358 1.83 -6.39 19.08
CA ASN A 358 0.36 -6.32 19.11
C ASN A 358 -0.22 -4.98 18.65
N LEU A 359 -0.04 -4.66 17.37
CA LEU A 359 -0.68 -3.53 16.71
C LEU A 359 -1.98 -4.01 16.04
N THR A 360 -3.08 -3.28 16.21
CA THR A 360 -4.37 -3.68 15.60
C THR A 360 -5.05 -2.54 14.86
N LEU A 361 -5.51 -2.82 13.65
CA LEU A 361 -6.46 -2.01 12.90
C LEU A 361 -7.75 -2.81 12.72
N TYR A 362 -8.88 -2.27 13.18
CA TYR A 362 -10.14 -3.03 13.22
C TYR A 362 -11.36 -2.17 12.85
N ARG A 363 -12.09 -2.59 11.82
CA ARG A 363 -13.36 -2.00 11.32
C ARG A 363 -13.32 -0.55 10.81
N ILE A 364 -12.15 0.08 10.86
CA ILE A 364 -11.98 1.46 10.40
C ILE A 364 -12.02 1.57 8.88
N SER A 365 -12.55 2.67 8.36
CA SER A 365 -12.51 3.00 6.93
C SER A 365 -11.43 4.04 6.63
N LEU A 366 -10.60 3.82 5.63
CA LEU A 366 -9.45 4.67 5.26
C LEU A 366 -9.64 5.21 3.84
N ASN A 367 -9.65 6.54 3.71
CA ASN A 367 -10.03 7.22 2.48
C ASN A 367 -8.97 8.22 2.01
N ASN A 368 -8.83 8.30 0.69
CA ASN A 368 -8.12 9.34 -0.05
C ASN A 368 -6.71 9.67 0.50
N SER A 369 -5.90 8.65 0.79
CA SER A 369 -4.55 8.88 1.31
C SER A 369 -3.70 9.74 0.37
N ALA A 370 -2.87 10.63 0.94
CA ALA A 370 -1.94 11.48 0.18
C ALA A 370 -0.73 10.70 -0.35
N ASN A 371 -0.41 9.58 0.29
CA ASN A 371 0.60 8.61 -0.11
C ASN A 371 0.12 7.23 0.42
N PHE A 372 1.00 6.35 0.90
CA PHE A 372 0.61 5.09 1.52
C PHE A 372 -0.37 5.29 2.68
N HIS A 373 -1.38 4.42 2.78
CA HIS A 373 -2.37 4.48 3.86
C HIS A 373 -1.75 3.96 5.16
N VAL A 374 -1.17 2.76 5.18
CA VAL A 374 -0.61 2.18 6.41
C VAL A 374 0.76 1.58 6.16
N VAL A 375 1.77 2.07 6.87
CA VAL A 375 3.17 1.62 6.76
C VAL A 375 3.68 1.14 8.12
N PRO A 376 3.41 -0.11 8.50
CA PRO A 376 3.97 -0.72 9.69
C PRO A 376 5.34 -1.35 9.37
N SER A 377 6.35 -1.06 10.19
CA SER A 377 7.70 -1.60 10.04
C SER A 377 8.19 -2.26 11.32
N GLY A 378 8.61 -3.52 11.22
CA GLY A 378 9.16 -4.28 12.35
C GLY A 378 8.13 -4.59 13.43
N VAL A 379 7.05 -5.25 13.04
CA VAL A 379 5.93 -5.57 13.92
C VAL A 379 5.87 -7.06 14.24
N ASP A 380 5.78 -7.38 15.53
CA ASP A 380 5.43 -8.70 16.06
C ASP A 380 3.96 -8.72 16.51
N GLY A 381 3.08 -9.28 15.68
CA GLY A 381 1.65 -9.27 15.96
C GLY A 381 0.97 -8.04 15.36
N LEU A 382 0.78 -8.04 14.04
CA LEU A 382 -0.08 -7.06 13.35
C LEU A 382 -1.40 -7.74 12.97
N THR A 383 -2.53 -7.16 13.40
CA THR A 383 -3.86 -7.63 13.00
C THR A 383 -4.61 -6.51 12.28
N VAL A 384 -4.96 -6.74 11.02
CA VAL A 384 -5.81 -5.86 10.20
C VAL A 384 -7.06 -6.64 9.85
N TRP A 385 -8.19 -6.22 10.42
CA TRP A 385 -9.43 -7.00 10.34
C TRP A 385 -10.65 -6.13 10.05
N GLY A 386 -11.43 -6.49 9.04
CA GLY A 386 -12.66 -5.77 8.70
C GLY A 386 -12.43 -4.33 8.24
N VAL A 387 -11.21 -3.98 7.83
CA VAL A 387 -10.85 -2.63 7.40
C VAL A 387 -11.29 -2.40 5.96
N LYS A 388 -11.75 -1.18 5.69
CA LYS A 388 -12.11 -0.73 4.34
C LYS A 388 -11.12 0.32 3.88
N VAL A 389 -10.63 0.21 2.66
CA VAL A 389 -9.76 1.22 2.04
C VAL A 389 -10.32 1.60 0.67
N GLN A 390 -10.54 2.88 0.45
CA GLN A 390 -11.03 3.39 -0.82
C GLN A 390 -10.29 4.69 -1.20
N THR A 391 -9.53 4.64 -2.31
CA THR A 391 -8.86 5.81 -2.89
C THR A 391 -8.85 5.70 -4.42
N PRO A 392 -9.44 6.65 -5.17
CA PRO A 392 -10.19 7.82 -4.70
C PRO A 392 -11.63 7.47 -4.27
N THR A 393 -12.23 8.30 -3.40
CA THR A 393 -13.67 8.24 -3.04
C THR A 393 -14.50 9.27 -3.82
N LEU A 394 -15.84 9.20 -3.71
CA LEU A 394 -16.75 10.19 -4.30
C LEU A 394 -16.42 11.65 -3.89
N ALA A 395 -15.89 11.86 -2.68
CA ALA A 395 -15.48 13.17 -2.20
C ALA A 395 -14.45 13.87 -3.11
N ALA A 396 -13.59 13.08 -3.78
CA ALA A 396 -12.63 13.59 -4.75
C ALA A 396 -13.30 14.19 -6.00
N PHE A 397 -14.44 13.64 -6.40
CA PHE A 397 -15.19 14.05 -7.58
C PHE A 397 -16.22 15.14 -7.28
N ALA A 398 -16.78 15.15 -6.07
CA ALA A 398 -17.89 16.02 -5.68
C ALA A 398 -17.49 17.49 -5.45
N ASN A 399 -16.20 17.75 -5.21
CA ASN A 399 -15.55 19.05 -5.36
C ASN A 399 -16.15 20.24 -4.55
N PRO A 400 -15.43 20.78 -3.55
CA PRO A 400 -15.84 21.98 -2.83
C PRO A 400 -15.79 23.31 -3.65
N ALA A 401 -15.14 23.40 -4.81
CA ALA A 401 -14.83 24.68 -5.50
C ALA A 401 -15.19 24.78 -7.00
N GLY A 402 -16.06 23.92 -7.53
CA GLY A 402 -16.69 24.09 -8.86
C GLY A 402 -15.99 23.57 -10.14
N ASN A 403 -14.78 23.01 -10.11
CA ASN A 403 -14.08 22.48 -11.31
C ASN A 403 -13.66 20.99 -11.31
N GLY A 404 -14.09 20.17 -10.34
CA GLY A 404 -13.72 18.74 -10.26
C GLY A 404 -12.28 18.47 -9.82
N ASN A 405 -11.53 19.51 -9.43
CA ASN A 405 -10.10 19.53 -9.14
C ASN A 405 -9.29 18.47 -9.91
N PRO A 406 -9.26 18.49 -11.26
CA PRO A 406 -8.52 17.51 -12.03
C PRO A 406 -7.03 17.56 -11.66
N LEU A 407 -6.26 16.53 -11.98
CA LEU A 407 -4.81 16.59 -11.98
C LEU A 407 -4.31 17.85 -12.72
N TYR A 408 -3.08 18.27 -12.43
CA TYR A 408 -2.48 19.47 -13.01
C TYR A 408 -2.50 19.47 -14.57
N ASN A 409 -2.55 18.29 -15.20
CA ASN A 409 -2.66 18.09 -16.65
C ASN A 409 -4.10 18.16 -17.20
N GLY A 410 -5.10 18.35 -16.33
CA GLY A 410 -6.53 18.39 -16.67
C GLY A 410 -7.27 17.05 -16.59
N GLU A 411 -6.59 15.94 -16.28
CA GLU A 411 -7.23 14.63 -16.12
C GLU A 411 -8.04 14.54 -14.82
N THR A 412 -9.24 13.99 -14.87
CA THR A 412 -10.00 13.72 -13.63
C THR A 412 -9.32 12.63 -12.82
N TYR A 413 -9.34 12.74 -11.49
CA TYR A 413 -8.81 11.68 -10.63
C TYR A 413 -9.49 10.34 -10.93
N ASN A 414 -8.69 9.29 -11.01
CA ASN A 414 -9.13 7.91 -11.08
C ASN A 414 -8.10 7.07 -10.32
N ALA A 415 -8.39 5.78 -10.12
CA ALA A 415 -7.49 4.92 -9.38
C ALA A 415 -6.10 4.82 -10.05
N ASP A 416 -6.01 4.86 -11.38
CA ASP A 416 -4.73 4.79 -12.08
C ASP A 416 -3.83 6.01 -11.89
N ASN A 417 -4.41 7.19 -11.72
CA ASN A 417 -3.65 8.44 -11.69
C ASN A 417 -3.44 9.00 -10.28
N VAL A 418 -4.03 8.38 -9.24
CA VAL A 418 -3.72 8.65 -7.82
C VAL A 418 -2.57 7.77 -7.34
N LYS A 419 -1.35 8.19 -7.66
CA LYS A 419 -0.13 7.40 -7.46
C LYS A 419 0.26 7.18 -6.00
N ASN A 420 0.87 6.02 -5.71
CA ASN A 420 1.49 5.67 -4.44
C ASN A 420 0.54 5.72 -3.26
N THR A 421 -0.67 5.21 -3.48
CA THR A 421 -1.75 5.14 -2.51
C THR A 421 -1.87 3.74 -1.91
N ASP A 422 -0.76 2.99 -1.82
CA ASP A 422 -0.71 1.63 -1.28
C ASP A 422 -1.55 1.53 0.00
N ALA A 423 -2.45 0.55 0.06
CA ALA A 423 -3.35 0.43 1.21
C ALA A 423 -2.59 -0.08 2.45
N PHE A 424 -1.77 -1.12 2.28
CA PHE A 424 -0.91 -1.62 3.35
C PHE A 424 0.47 -1.97 2.83
N ASP A 425 1.50 -1.34 3.38
CA ASP A 425 2.90 -1.54 3.02
C ASP A 425 3.70 -2.10 4.22
N PRO A 426 3.34 -3.28 4.75
CA PRO A 426 4.01 -3.85 5.90
C PRO A 426 5.41 -4.34 5.54
N GLY A 427 6.38 -3.96 6.35
CA GLY A 427 7.76 -4.36 6.14
C GLY A 427 8.50 -4.64 7.44
N ALA A 428 9.73 -5.08 7.27
CA ALA A 428 10.66 -5.17 8.37
C ALA A 428 11.38 -3.82 8.59
N ALA A 429 11.84 -3.58 9.82
CA ALA A 429 12.54 -2.36 10.19
C ALA A 429 14.05 -2.51 10.02
N GLY A 430 14.76 -1.38 9.85
CA GLY A 430 16.19 -1.32 9.51
C GLY A 430 17.16 -2.09 10.42
N LYS A 431 16.83 -2.27 11.70
CA LYS A 431 17.71 -2.85 12.73
C LYS A 431 16.91 -3.27 13.96
N ALA A 432 17.50 -4.12 14.79
CA ALA A 432 17.00 -4.37 16.14
C ALA A 432 17.27 -3.15 17.02
N ILE A 433 16.38 -2.87 17.97
CA ILE A 433 16.54 -1.73 18.89
C ILE A 433 16.18 -2.10 20.34
N SER A 434 16.74 -1.34 21.27
CA SER A 434 16.19 -1.20 22.62
C SER A 434 15.56 0.18 22.71
N GLY A 435 14.23 0.25 22.73
CA GLY A 435 13.45 1.47 22.62
C GLY A 435 12.54 1.66 23.83
N LYS A 436 12.44 2.90 24.32
CA LYS A 436 11.40 3.27 25.30
C LYS A 436 10.06 3.35 24.60
N LEU A 437 9.01 2.88 25.27
CA LEU A 437 7.65 2.95 24.75
C LEU A 437 7.22 4.41 24.62
N ALA A 438 6.55 4.76 23.52
CA ALA A 438 5.88 6.05 23.42
C ALA A 438 4.71 6.09 24.42
N THR A 439 4.65 7.09 25.29
CA THR A 439 3.55 7.24 26.27
C THR A 439 2.72 8.50 26.01
N GLY A 440 3.09 9.24 24.97
CA GLY A 440 2.48 10.48 24.51
C GLY A 440 3.32 11.07 23.38
N SER A 441 2.91 12.22 22.86
CA SER A 441 3.59 12.95 21.79
C SER A 441 5.02 13.36 22.13
N ASN A 442 5.30 13.60 23.42
CA ASN A 442 6.60 14.07 23.91
C ASN A 442 7.11 13.28 25.13
N THR A 443 6.47 12.16 25.46
CA THR A 443 6.78 11.38 26.67
C THR A 443 7.03 9.92 26.32
N THR A 444 7.87 9.27 27.13
CA THR A 444 8.24 7.86 26.96
C THR A 444 8.27 7.14 28.31
N SER A 445 8.17 5.82 28.29
CA SER A 445 8.28 4.97 29.48
C SER A 445 9.64 5.15 30.17
N THR A 446 9.71 4.79 31.46
CA THR A 446 10.96 4.88 32.22
C THR A 446 12.04 3.97 31.65
N GLY A 447 11.70 2.70 31.42
CA GLY A 447 12.58 1.67 30.87
C GLY A 447 12.42 1.47 29.36
N ALA A 448 13.48 1.02 28.71
CA ALA A 448 13.46 0.56 27.33
C ALA A 448 13.14 -0.94 27.27
N MET A 449 12.57 -1.37 26.14
CA MET A 449 12.34 -2.77 25.82
C MET A 449 12.87 -3.12 24.44
N SER A 450 12.97 -4.40 24.16
CA SER A 450 13.64 -4.89 22.97
C SER A 450 12.67 -5.13 21.81
N PHE A 451 13.03 -4.67 20.62
CA PHE A 451 12.29 -4.91 19.38
C PHE A 451 13.21 -5.53 18.34
N ASP A 452 12.75 -6.63 17.75
CA ASP A 452 13.59 -7.46 16.90
C ASP A 452 13.65 -6.97 15.45
N GLY A 453 12.76 -6.06 15.06
CA GLY A 453 12.72 -5.42 13.75
C GLY A 453 12.06 -6.27 12.66
N TYR A 454 11.77 -7.54 12.91
CA TYR A 454 11.14 -8.43 11.93
C TYR A 454 9.66 -8.07 11.75
N LEU A 455 9.10 -8.41 10.58
CA LEU A 455 7.66 -8.56 10.45
C LEU A 455 7.31 -10.03 10.67
N LYS A 456 6.52 -10.31 11.71
CA LYS A 456 6.06 -11.66 12.05
C LYS A 456 4.70 -11.60 12.77
N ASN A 457 3.99 -12.73 12.79
CA ASN A 457 2.65 -12.83 13.40
C ASN A 457 1.64 -11.83 12.81
N PHE A 458 1.61 -11.73 11.49
CA PHE A 458 0.75 -10.85 10.70
C PHE A 458 -0.55 -11.53 10.27
N VAL A 459 -1.67 -10.83 10.42
CA VAL A 459 -2.99 -11.22 9.92
C VAL A 459 -3.63 -10.04 9.18
N PHE A 460 -3.98 -10.27 7.93
CA PHE A 460 -4.78 -9.37 7.10
C PHE A 460 -6.02 -10.10 6.62
N ALA A 461 -7.15 -9.89 7.32
CA ALA A 461 -8.36 -10.67 7.06
C ALA A 461 -9.66 -9.88 6.99
N TYR A 462 -10.60 -10.35 6.16
CA TYR A 462 -11.96 -9.79 6.04
C TYR A 462 -11.99 -8.32 5.59
N ASN A 463 -10.97 -7.87 4.84
CA ASN A 463 -10.84 -6.48 4.42
C ASN A 463 -11.41 -6.25 3.01
N PHE A 464 -11.73 -4.98 2.74
CA PHE A 464 -12.18 -4.50 1.44
C PHE A 464 -11.24 -3.41 0.96
N VAL A 465 -10.55 -3.61 -0.15
CA VAL A 465 -9.45 -2.73 -0.58
C VAL A 465 -9.63 -2.32 -2.03
N SER A 466 -9.66 -1.01 -2.26
CA SER A 466 -9.56 -0.42 -3.59
C SER A 466 -8.69 0.82 -3.53
N THR A 467 -7.58 0.81 -4.26
CA THR A 467 -6.63 1.92 -4.25
C THR A 467 -5.92 2.07 -5.60
N GLY A 468 -5.09 3.10 -5.75
CA GLY A 468 -4.36 3.39 -6.99
C GLY A 468 -2.98 2.76 -7.11
N ASP A 469 -2.62 1.87 -6.17
CA ASP A 469 -1.34 1.16 -6.13
C ASP A 469 -1.52 -0.20 -5.42
N ASP A 470 -0.51 -0.76 -4.75
CA ASP A 470 -0.59 -2.04 -4.03
C ASP A 470 -1.72 -2.08 -2.97
N ASP A 471 -2.59 -3.11 -3.02
CA ASP A 471 -3.61 -3.35 -1.99
C ASP A 471 -2.96 -3.85 -0.69
N VAL A 472 -2.01 -4.77 -0.82
CA VAL A 472 -1.08 -5.15 0.26
C VAL A 472 0.27 -5.46 -0.38
N ALA A 473 1.37 -4.90 0.15
CA ALA A 473 2.71 -5.21 -0.32
C ALA A 473 3.67 -5.55 0.82
N LEU A 474 4.05 -6.82 0.91
CA LEU A 474 5.05 -7.28 1.87
C LEU A 474 6.46 -6.82 1.44
N LYS A 475 7.12 -6.01 2.26
CA LYS A 475 8.47 -5.48 1.99
C LYS A 475 9.52 -6.15 2.87
N GLY A 476 10.30 -7.06 2.29
CA GLY A 476 11.56 -7.58 2.84
C GLY A 476 12.71 -6.56 2.77
N SER A 477 12.45 -5.29 3.11
CA SER A 477 13.46 -4.23 3.24
C SER A 477 14.53 -4.61 4.26
N ALA A 478 15.68 -3.91 4.22
CA ALA A 478 16.82 -4.20 5.09
C ALA A 478 16.38 -4.35 6.57
N ASN A 479 16.58 -5.55 7.11
CA ASN A 479 16.16 -6.00 8.44
C ASN A 479 17.37 -6.58 9.20
N PRO A 480 17.39 -6.54 10.55
CA PRO A 480 18.42 -7.08 11.45
C PRO A 480 18.72 -8.57 11.36
N SER A 481 18.27 -9.30 10.33
CA SER A 481 18.79 -10.62 10.03
C SER A 481 20.31 -10.59 10.11
N PRO A 482 20.93 -11.24 11.10
CA PRO A 482 22.37 -11.14 11.26
C PRO A 482 23.03 -11.67 9.99
N PRO A 483 24.09 -11.02 9.48
CA PRO A 483 24.80 -11.51 8.30
C PRO A 483 25.18 -12.99 8.45
N GLY A 484 24.84 -13.81 7.45
CA GLY A 484 25.09 -15.25 7.46
C GLY A 484 24.19 -16.07 8.39
N SER A 485 23.13 -15.49 8.96
CA SER A 485 22.18 -16.21 9.83
C SER A 485 21.21 -17.14 9.08
N GLY A 486 20.97 -16.89 7.79
CA GLY A 486 19.90 -17.54 7.03
C GLY A 486 18.48 -17.08 7.40
N LEU A 487 18.34 -16.06 8.24
CA LEU A 487 17.04 -15.51 8.63
C LEU A 487 16.52 -14.48 7.62
N PHE A 488 15.21 -14.46 7.45
CA PHE A 488 14.49 -13.58 6.52
C PHE A 488 13.85 -12.41 7.24
N ALA A 489 13.78 -11.25 6.60
CA ALA A 489 13.14 -10.05 7.14
C ALA A 489 11.66 -10.25 7.49
N ILE A 490 10.98 -11.01 6.64
CA ILE A 490 9.62 -11.50 6.85
C ILE A 490 9.71 -13.02 6.90
N ASP A 491 9.32 -13.60 8.02
CA ASP A 491 9.37 -15.05 8.24
C ASP A 491 8.15 -15.52 9.03
N GLY A 492 7.18 -16.12 8.34
CA GLY A 492 5.98 -16.67 8.98
C GLY A 492 6.15 -17.98 9.74
N LYS A 493 7.36 -18.54 9.86
CA LYS A 493 7.67 -19.63 10.82
C LYS A 493 8.38 -19.14 12.06
N ARG A 494 8.75 -17.86 12.10
CA ARG A 494 9.43 -17.28 13.23
C ARG A 494 8.44 -16.97 14.36
N ASP A 495 8.61 -17.65 15.49
CA ASP A 495 7.91 -17.32 16.75
C ASP A 495 6.38 -17.26 16.57
N VAL A 496 5.84 -18.28 15.88
CA VAL A 496 4.42 -18.34 15.52
C VAL A 496 3.57 -18.45 16.78
N ARG A 497 2.64 -17.51 16.94
CA ARG A 497 1.69 -17.50 18.06
C ARG A 497 0.83 -18.76 18.07
N SER A 498 0.49 -19.23 19.27
CA SER A 498 -0.35 -20.41 19.46
C SER A 498 -1.82 -20.21 19.06
N ASP A 499 -2.24 -18.96 18.85
CA ASP A 499 -3.61 -18.57 18.47
C ASP A 499 -3.92 -18.67 16.97
N ARG A 500 -2.99 -19.22 16.17
CA ARG A 500 -3.11 -19.35 14.71
C ARG A 500 -2.26 -20.50 14.21
N LYS A 501 -2.48 -20.89 12.95
CA LYS A 501 -1.69 -21.93 12.32
C LYS A 501 -0.41 -21.43 11.63
N HIS A 502 -0.45 -20.21 11.08
CA HIS A 502 0.64 -19.63 10.29
C HIS A 502 1.00 -18.23 10.78
N GLY A 503 2.28 -17.86 10.71
CA GLY A 503 2.76 -16.56 11.20
C GLY A 503 2.51 -15.38 10.27
N MET A 504 2.25 -15.60 8.97
CA MET A 504 1.95 -14.54 7.99
C MET A 504 0.73 -14.95 7.16
N ILE A 505 -0.41 -14.30 7.38
CA ILE A 505 -1.69 -14.69 6.78
C ILE A 505 -2.38 -13.51 6.09
N ILE A 506 -2.81 -13.71 4.84
CA ILE A 506 -3.69 -12.80 4.09
C ILE A 506 -4.92 -13.59 3.62
N ALA A 507 -6.08 -13.39 4.25
CA ALA A 507 -7.23 -14.27 4.05
C ALA A 507 -8.61 -13.59 3.99
N HIS A 508 -9.57 -14.15 3.24
CA HIS A 508 -10.96 -13.68 3.24
C HIS A 508 -11.16 -12.23 2.82
N ASN A 509 -10.28 -11.69 1.96
CA ASN A 509 -10.36 -10.30 1.53
C ASN A 509 -11.04 -10.15 0.17
N HIS A 510 -11.67 -9.01 -0.01
CA HIS A 510 -12.22 -8.56 -1.28
C HIS A 510 -11.37 -7.41 -1.82
N ILE A 511 -10.63 -7.71 -2.87
CA ILE A 511 -9.71 -6.79 -3.55
C ILE A 511 -10.38 -6.29 -4.84
N TYR A 512 -10.32 -4.99 -5.08
CA TYR A 512 -10.93 -4.33 -6.23
C TYR A 512 -9.84 -3.72 -7.13
N TRP A 513 -9.98 -2.46 -7.55
CA TRP A 513 -8.91 -1.78 -8.27
C TRP A 513 -7.66 -1.63 -7.39
N GLY A 514 -6.50 -1.83 -7.98
CA GLY A 514 -5.20 -1.76 -7.32
C GLY A 514 -4.21 -2.75 -7.92
N HIS A 515 -3.00 -2.76 -7.38
CA HIS A 515 -1.94 -3.67 -7.79
C HIS A 515 -1.88 -4.98 -6.99
N GLY A 516 -2.99 -5.35 -6.35
CA GLY A 516 -3.25 -6.68 -5.82
C GLY A 516 -2.44 -7.02 -4.57
N ILE A 517 -2.36 -8.33 -4.30
CA ILE A 517 -1.56 -8.86 -3.19
C ILE A 517 -0.14 -9.08 -3.70
N SER A 518 0.76 -8.26 -3.19
CA SER A 518 2.13 -8.11 -3.67
C SER A 518 3.19 -8.56 -2.64
N VAL A 519 4.30 -9.09 -3.14
CA VAL A 519 5.60 -9.13 -2.46
C VAL A 519 6.58 -8.23 -3.20
N GLY A 520 7.28 -7.36 -2.47
CA GLY A 520 8.28 -6.45 -3.00
C GLY A 520 7.74 -5.07 -3.41
N SER A 521 8.52 -4.24 -4.11
CA SER A 521 9.77 -4.60 -4.79
C SER A 521 10.98 -4.80 -3.87
N GLU A 522 10.92 -4.29 -2.65
CA GLU A 522 11.97 -4.37 -1.64
C GLU A 522 12.00 -5.79 -1.05
N THR A 523 12.73 -6.70 -1.70
CA THR A 523 12.90 -8.11 -1.29
C THR A 523 14.30 -8.39 -0.72
N ASN A 524 15.15 -7.36 -0.59
CA ASN A 524 16.59 -7.46 -0.33
C ASN A 524 16.99 -8.35 0.85
N ALA A 525 16.23 -8.32 1.95
CA ALA A 525 16.48 -9.10 3.17
C ALA A 525 15.58 -10.34 3.29
N GLY A 526 14.84 -10.64 2.22
CA GLY A 526 14.09 -11.86 2.00
C GLY A 526 12.68 -11.88 2.61
N VAL A 527 11.81 -12.64 1.95
CA VAL A 527 10.42 -12.89 2.37
C VAL A 527 10.13 -14.38 2.29
N THR A 528 9.67 -14.98 3.38
CA THR A 528 9.34 -16.42 3.39
C THR A 528 8.18 -16.79 4.29
N ASN A 529 7.60 -17.97 4.01
CA ASN A 529 6.53 -18.60 4.80
C ASN A 529 5.26 -17.71 4.88
N VAL A 530 4.69 -17.37 3.72
CA VAL A 530 3.48 -16.54 3.62
C VAL A 530 2.30 -17.36 3.09
N GLU A 531 1.16 -17.28 3.77
CA GLU A 531 -0.09 -17.92 3.36
C GLU A 531 -1.12 -16.89 2.89
N VAL A 532 -1.63 -17.08 1.67
CA VAL A 532 -2.62 -16.22 1.04
C VAL A 532 -3.80 -17.08 0.57
N TYR A 533 -4.99 -16.88 1.10
CA TYR A 533 -6.11 -17.77 0.77
C TYR A 533 -7.51 -17.18 0.88
N ASP A 534 -8.45 -17.77 0.14
CA ASP A 534 -9.86 -17.35 0.15
C ASP A 534 -10.00 -15.84 -0.14
N ASN A 535 -9.25 -15.35 -1.14
CA ASN A 535 -9.32 -13.94 -1.55
C ASN A 535 -10.00 -13.84 -2.92
N SER A 536 -10.76 -12.76 -3.11
CA SER A 536 -11.38 -12.44 -4.39
C SER A 536 -10.81 -11.14 -4.97
N PHE A 537 -10.57 -11.10 -6.28
CA PHE A 537 -10.13 -9.92 -7.00
C PHE A 537 -11.16 -9.55 -8.07
N THR A 538 -11.57 -8.28 -8.13
CA THR A 538 -12.54 -7.79 -9.13
C THR A 538 -12.01 -6.51 -9.78
N HIS A 539 -11.77 -6.54 -11.09
CA HIS A 539 -11.28 -5.38 -11.85
C HIS A 539 -9.95 -4.81 -11.30
N SER A 540 -9.06 -5.65 -10.77
CA SER A 540 -7.74 -5.19 -10.34
C SER A 540 -6.83 -4.94 -11.53
N GLU A 541 -5.86 -4.03 -11.41
CA GLU A 541 -4.79 -3.96 -12.40
C GLU A 541 -3.94 -5.23 -12.30
N GLU A 542 -3.59 -5.61 -11.07
CA GLU A 542 -2.83 -6.83 -10.79
C GLU A 542 -3.57 -7.74 -9.81
N GLY A 543 -3.49 -9.05 -10.00
CA GLY A 543 -3.99 -10.04 -9.05
C GLY A 543 -2.94 -10.43 -8.01
N LEU A 544 -2.23 -11.53 -8.26
CA LEU A 544 -1.14 -12.00 -7.41
C LEU A 544 0.21 -11.56 -7.98
N ARG A 545 1.04 -10.94 -7.16
CA ARG A 545 2.26 -10.29 -7.63
C ARG A 545 3.49 -10.55 -6.77
N ILE A 546 4.61 -10.91 -7.39
CA ILE A 546 5.95 -10.90 -6.77
C ILE A 546 6.88 -10.13 -7.68
N LYS A 547 7.45 -9.05 -7.17
CA LYS A 547 8.26 -8.11 -7.95
C LYS A 547 9.61 -7.86 -7.29
N SER A 548 10.67 -7.87 -8.09
CA SER A 548 12.01 -7.39 -7.72
C SER A 548 12.80 -6.99 -8.97
N ASP A 549 14.05 -6.58 -8.80
CA ASP A 549 14.97 -6.27 -9.89
C ASP A 549 16.43 -6.47 -9.48
N TYR A 550 17.33 -6.36 -10.46
CA TYR A 550 18.76 -6.54 -10.29
C TYR A 550 19.42 -5.50 -9.35
N ALA A 551 18.72 -4.42 -8.96
CA ALA A 551 19.23 -3.46 -8.00
C ALA A 551 18.86 -3.83 -6.55
N ARG A 552 17.91 -4.75 -6.37
CA ARG A 552 17.42 -5.16 -5.06
C ARG A 552 17.68 -6.64 -4.74
N GLY A 553 17.58 -7.52 -5.73
CA GLY A 553 17.73 -8.96 -5.55
C GLY A 553 16.84 -9.53 -4.45
N GLY A 554 17.38 -10.48 -3.70
CA GLY A 554 16.73 -11.03 -2.51
C GLY A 554 15.99 -12.35 -2.76
N GLU A 555 15.77 -13.05 -1.66
CA GLU A 555 15.23 -14.40 -1.62
C GLU A 555 13.74 -14.36 -1.30
N VAL A 556 12.89 -14.94 -2.15
CA VAL A 556 11.45 -15.08 -1.91
C VAL A 556 11.09 -16.55 -2.03
N SER A 557 10.71 -17.15 -0.90
CA SER A 557 10.50 -18.59 -0.82
C SER A 557 9.31 -19.01 0.04
N ASN A 558 8.79 -20.22 -0.19
CA ASN A 558 7.69 -20.80 0.59
C ASN A 558 6.45 -19.87 0.68
N ILE A 559 5.94 -19.49 -0.49
CA ILE A 559 4.75 -18.65 -0.63
C ILE A 559 3.59 -19.51 -1.16
N HIS A 560 2.48 -19.54 -0.43
CA HIS A 560 1.33 -20.38 -0.74
C HIS A 560 0.10 -19.52 -1.03
N TYR A 561 -0.47 -19.71 -2.21
CA TYR A 561 -1.70 -19.08 -2.66
C TYR A 561 -2.76 -20.16 -2.85
N ARG A 562 -3.90 -20.12 -2.14
CA ARG A 562 -4.93 -21.17 -2.24
C ARG A 562 -6.37 -20.66 -2.27
N ASN A 563 -7.21 -21.29 -3.08
CA ASN A 563 -8.64 -20.98 -3.19
C ASN A 563 -8.88 -19.49 -3.52
N ILE A 564 -8.53 -19.08 -4.74
CA ILE A 564 -8.56 -17.67 -5.15
C ILE A 564 -9.40 -17.51 -6.42
N CYS A 565 -10.23 -16.48 -6.43
CA CYS A 565 -11.04 -16.10 -7.57
C CYS A 565 -10.60 -14.72 -8.08
N ILE A 566 -10.23 -14.63 -9.35
CA ILE A 566 -9.78 -13.38 -9.99
C ILE A 566 -10.71 -13.10 -11.16
N ARG A 567 -11.35 -11.95 -11.21
CA ARG A 567 -12.23 -11.55 -12.32
C ARG A 567 -11.78 -10.23 -12.91
N ASP A 568 -11.61 -10.23 -14.24
CA ASP A 568 -11.33 -9.05 -15.06
C ASP A 568 -10.09 -8.27 -14.61
N ALA A 569 -9.04 -8.98 -14.18
CA ALA A 569 -7.76 -8.37 -13.84
C ALA A 569 -6.90 -8.12 -15.10
N LEU A 570 -6.20 -6.98 -15.19
CA LEU A 570 -5.33 -6.70 -16.34
C LEU A 570 -4.17 -7.70 -16.41
N ASN A 571 -3.46 -7.95 -15.31
CA ASN A 571 -2.64 -9.15 -15.15
C ASN A 571 -3.06 -9.94 -13.90
N ALA A 572 -3.64 -11.12 -14.11
CA ALA A 572 -4.07 -11.97 -13.00
C ALA A 572 -2.88 -12.48 -12.16
N LEU A 573 -1.74 -12.76 -12.81
CA LEU A 573 -0.52 -13.27 -12.19
C LEU A 573 0.71 -12.51 -12.73
N LEU A 574 1.47 -11.87 -11.85
CA LEU A 574 2.66 -11.09 -12.20
C LEU A 574 3.85 -11.45 -11.30
N PHE A 575 4.67 -12.38 -11.75
CA PHE A 575 5.89 -12.81 -11.07
C PHE A 575 7.07 -12.39 -11.94
N THR A 576 7.80 -11.35 -11.51
CA THR A 576 8.83 -10.74 -12.36
C THR A 576 10.05 -10.23 -11.59
N THR A 577 11.22 -10.56 -12.12
CA THR A 577 12.52 -10.04 -11.67
C THR A 577 12.99 -8.83 -12.48
N TYR A 578 12.11 -8.24 -13.30
CA TYR A 578 12.41 -7.12 -14.20
C TYR A 578 11.59 -5.87 -13.87
N TYR A 579 11.30 -5.64 -12.59
CA TYR A 579 10.35 -4.61 -12.17
C TYR A 579 10.77 -3.19 -12.54
N SER A 580 12.06 -2.83 -12.39
CA SER A 580 12.52 -1.48 -12.68
C SER A 580 13.93 -1.43 -13.26
N THR A 581 14.25 -0.33 -13.95
CA THR A 581 15.55 -0.04 -14.56
C THR A 581 16.47 0.75 -13.62
N LYS A 582 16.36 0.51 -12.30
CA LYS A 582 17.19 1.20 -11.29
C LYS A 582 18.68 1.08 -11.60
N ALA A 583 19.45 2.07 -11.15
CA ALA A 583 20.90 2.04 -11.30
C ALA A 583 21.49 0.82 -10.57
N LEU A 584 22.52 0.23 -11.17
CA LEU A 584 23.22 -0.89 -10.56
C LEU A 584 23.90 -0.48 -9.25
N PRO A 585 23.82 -1.32 -8.21
CA PRO A 585 24.65 -1.15 -7.02
C PRO A 585 26.14 -1.18 -7.39
N ALA A 586 26.97 -0.43 -6.65
CA ALA A 586 28.42 -0.41 -6.86
C ALA A 586 29.08 -1.79 -6.71
N ALA A 587 28.47 -2.68 -5.91
CA ALA A 587 28.90 -4.06 -5.71
C ALA A 587 28.48 -5.01 -6.85
N GLY A 588 27.78 -4.53 -7.88
CA GLY A 588 27.23 -5.34 -8.97
C GLY A 588 25.73 -5.66 -8.79
N PRO A 589 25.13 -6.38 -9.76
CA PRO A 589 23.72 -6.75 -9.70
C PRO A 589 23.41 -7.71 -8.56
N GLN A 590 22.31 -7.47 -7.86
CA GLN A 590 21.71 -8.36 -6.86
C GLN A 590 20.60 -9.15 -7.55
N ILE A 591 20.83 -10.44 -7.80
CA ILE A 591 19.88 -11.26 -8.57
C ILE A 591 18.75 -11.74 -7.66
N PRO A 592 17.46 -11.50 -8.00
CA PRO A 592 16.35 -12.06 -7.24
C PRO A 592 16.26 -13.58 -7.43
N ASN A 593 15.95 -14.30 -6.37
CA ASN A 593 15.69 -15.74 -6.40
C ASN A 593 14.28 -16.00 -5.89
N PHE A 594 13.41 -16.51 -6.77
CA PHE A 594 12.01 -16.79 -6.48
C PHE A 594 11.76 -18.30 -6.63
N HIS A 595 11.52 -19.00 -5.52
CA HIS A 595 11.31 -20.44 -5.53
C HIS A 595 10.34 -20.92 -4.45
N ASP A 596 9.94 -22.20 -4.48
CA ASP A 596 8.97 -22.77 -3.54
C ASP A 596 7.66 -21.97 -3.44
N ILE A 597 7.16 -21.53 -4.60
CA ILE A 597 5.88 -20.82 -4.71
C ILE A 597 4.83 -21.81 -5.19
N THR A 598 3.70 -21.91 -4.50
CA THR A 598 2.60 -22.81 -4.86
C THR A 598 1.30 -22.05 -5.01
N LEU A 599 0.60 -22.29 -6.12
CA LEU A 599 -0.78 -21.88 -6.35
C LEU A 599 -1.65 -23.14 -6.38
N ASP A 600 -2.66 -23.19 -5.51
CA ASP A 600 -3.63 -24.28 -5.41
C ASP A 600 -5.06 -23.75 -5.60
N ASN A 601 -5.81 -24.28 -6.55
CA ASN A 601 -7.22 -23.92 -6.78
C ASN A 601 -7.42 -22.41 -7.04
N VAL A 602 -6.95 -21.94 -8.19
CA VAL A 602 -7.10 -20.54 -8.63
C VAL A 602 -7.91 -20.51 -9.91
N ARG A 603 -9.00 -19.72 -9.93
CA ARG A 603 -9.81 -19.51 -11.13
C ARG A 603 -9.79 -18.06 -11.56
N ILE A 604 -9.48 -17.85 -12.84
CA ILE A 604 -9.39 -16.56 -13.50
C ILE A 604 -10.56 -16.43 -14.48
N LEU A 605 -11.37 -15.38 -14.34
CA LEU A 605 -12.50 -15.07 -15.18
C LEU A 605 -12.21 -13.81 -15.99
N GLY A 606 -12.53 -13.85 -17.29
CA GLY A 606 -12.28 -12.74 -18.20
C GLY A 606 -10.91 -12.81 -18.89
N ASN A 607 -10.66 -11.86 -19.79
CA ASN A 607 -9.39 -11.74 -20.49
C ASN A 607 -8.33 -11.16 -19.56
N THR A 608 -7.09 -11.65 -19.67
CA THR A 608 -6.02 -11.22 -18.76
C THR A 608 -4.64 -11.43 -19.36
N ALA A 609 -3.62 -10.90 -18.68
CA ALA A 609 -2.23 -11.26 -18.87
C ALA A 609 -1.68 -12.07 -17.69
N ILE A 610 -0.72 -12.93 -17.99
CA ILE A 610 0.07 -13.67 -17.01
C ILE A 610 1.55 -13.51 -17.37
N LYS A 611 2.37 -13.16 -16.38
CA LYS A 611 3.83 -13.07 -16.50
C LYS A 611 4.51 -13.92 -15.44
N LEU A 612 5.29 -14.91 -15.87
CA LEU A 612 6.02 -15.85 -15.01
C LEU A 612 7.51 -15.81 -15.40
N GLN A 613 8.27 -14.93 -14.76
CA GLN A 613 9.64 -14.62 -15.17
C GLN A 613 10.62 -14.79 -14.01
N GLY A 614 11.60 -15.68 -14.18
CA GLY A 614 12.86 -15.66 -13.43
C GLY A 614 13.90 -14.76 -14.11
N PHE A 615 15.12 -14.75 -13.56
CA PHE A 615 16.19 -13.87 -14.03
C PHE A 615 17.01 -14.50 -15.16
N LYS A 616 16.52 -14.34 -16.39
CA LYS A 616 17.26 -14.62 -17.63
C LYS A 616 18.37 -13.58 -17.88
N GLU A 617 19.49 -14.05 -18.44
CA GLU A 617 20.49 -13.18 -19.08
C GLU A 617 19.80 -12.31 -20.13
N ASN A 618 20.07 -11.00 -20.10
CA ASN A 618 19.39 -10.03 -20.94
C ASN A 618 20.40 -9.09 -21.63
N THR A 619 19.89 -8.26 -22.54
CA THR A 619 20.66 -7.29 -23.34
C THR A 619 21.39 -6.23 -22.49
N GLY A 620 21.14 -6.16 -21.18
CA GLY A 620 21.90 -5.35 -20.23
C GLY A 620 23.27 -5.93 -19.86
N GLY A 621 23.65 -7.10 -20.38
CA GLY A 621 24.97 -7.70 -20.19
C GLY A 621 25.16 -8.44 -18.86
N PHE A 622 24.07 -8.78 -18.17
CA PHE A 622 24.12 -9.53 -16.91
C PHE A 622 24.17 -11.04 -17.17
N ALA A 623 25.38 -11.59 -17.21
CA ALA A 623 25.59 -13.03 -17.31
C ALA A 623 25.49 -13.68 -15.92
N ASN A 624 24.33 -14.22 -15.55
CA ASN A 624 24.23 -15.22 -14.48
C ASN A 624 22.89 -16.00 -14.52
N PRO A 625 22.85 -17.24 -15.04
CA PRO A 625 21.61 -17.98 -15.34
C PRO A 625 21.04 -18.82 -14.18
N GLN A 626 21.32 -18.53 -12.90
CA GLN A 626 21.19 -19.54 -11.84
C GLN A 626 19.86 -19.58 -11.05
N TYR A 627 18.94 -18.64 -11.23
CA TYR A 627 17.70 -18.59 -10.46
C TYR A 627 16.46 -18.53 -11.36
N PRO A 628 16.08 -19.66 -11.97
CA PRO A 628 14.79 -19.75 -12.64
C PRO A 628 13.67 -19.55 -11.61
N LEU A 629 12.56 -18.97 -12.03
CA LEU A 629 11.34 -18.92 -11.21
C LEU A 629 10.83 -20.36 -11.01
N VAL A 630 10.79 -20.83 -9.76
CA VAL A 630 10.32 -22.19 -9.43
C VAL A 630 8.91 -22.12 -8.82
N MET A 631 7.94 -22.70 -9.53
CA MET A 631 6.53 -22.67 -9.10
C MET A 631 5.79 -23.98 -9.32
N ASN A 632 4.85 -24.28 -8.43
CA ASN A 632 3.84 -25.32 -8.59
C ASN A 632 2.48 -24.68 -8.86
N LEU A 633 1.81 -25.07 -9.95
CA LEU A 633 0.47 -24.61 -10.34
C LEU A 633 -0.49 -25.80 -10.34
N ASN A 634 -1.20 -25.98 -9.24
CA ASN A 634 -2.17 -27.05 -9.05
C ASN A 634 -3.58 -26.49 -9.19
N ASN A 635 -4.33 -26.98 -10.16
CA ASN A 635 -5.70 -26.53 -10.46
C ASN A 635 -5.75 -25.00 -10.63
N VAL A 636 -4.88 -24.46 -11.49
CA VAL A 636 -4.89 -23.05 -11.86
C VAL A 636 -5.52 -22.93 -13.24
N VAL A 637 -6.68 -22.29 -13.32
CA VAL A 637 -7.51 -22.26 -14.52
C VAL A 637 -7.98 -20.87 -14.91
N THR A 638 -8.28 -20.71 -16.19
CA THR A 638 -8.95 -19.56 -16.78
C THR A 638 -10.19 -19.99 -17.55
N ASP A 639 -11.27 -19.20 -17.46
CA ASP A 639 -12.48 -19.40 -18.26
C ASP A 639 -12.29 -18.95 -19.72
N SER A 640 -11.24 -18.16 -19.99
CA SER A 640 -10.92 -17.61 -21.31
C SER A 640 -9.47 -17.93 -21.73
N PRO A 641 -9.09 -19.20 -22.00
CA PRO A 641 -7.71 -19.54 -22.39
C PRO A 641 -7.20 -18.78 -23.62
N ASN A 642 -8.06 -18.54 -24.62
CA ASN A 642 -7.72 -17.79 -25.83
C ASN A 642 -7.63 -16.27 -25.60
N GLY A 643 -8.24 -15.77 -24.51
CA GLY A 643 -8.16 -14.37 -24.08
C GLY A 643 -7.06 -14.12 -23.05
N THR A 644 -6.25 -15.15 -22.74
CA THR A 644 -5.17 -15.09 -21.76
C THR A 644 -3.83 -14.96 -22.48
N THR A 645 -3.12 -13.85 -22.28
CA THR A 645 -1.76 -13.68 -22.79
C THR A 645 -0.75 -14.23 -21.77
N MET A 646 0.28 -14.93 -22.26
CA MET A 646 1.30 -15.56 -21.41
C MET A 646 2.69 -15.08 -21.81
N THR A 647 3.42 -14.54 -20.84
CA THR A 647 4.86 -14.26 -20.95
C THR A 647 5.60 -15.08 -19.92
N SER A 648 6.55 -15.91 -20.34
CA SER A 648 7.36 -16.70 -19.44
C SER A 648 8.81 -16.73 -19.88
N SER A 649 9.73 -16.63 -18.93
CA SER A 649 11.17 -16.67 -19.18
C SER A 649 11.91 -17.17 -17.96
N ASP A 650 12.89 -18.05 -18.16
CA ASP A 650 13.72 -18.66 -17.13
C ASP A 650 12.89 -19.19 -15.95
N ALA A 651 12.09 -20.21 -16.21
CA ALA A 651 11.10 -20.71 -15.27
C ALA A 651 11.07 -22.24 -15.25
N ASN A 652 10.98 -22.81 -14.06
CA ASN A 652 10.76 -24.23 -13.82
C ASN A 652 9.38 -24.41 -13.20
N LEU A 653 8.42 -24.80 -14.02
CA LEU A 653 7.02 -24.87 -13.65
C LEU A 653 6.57 -26.32 -13.54
N THR A 654 5.99 -26.70 -12.41
CA THR A 654 5.24 -27.96 -12.29
C THR A 654 3.76 -27.66 -12.36
N ILE A 655 3.03 -28.31 -13.27
CA ILE A 655 1.61 -28.05 -13.50
C ILE A 655 0.78 -29.32 -13.35
N LYS A 656 -0.37 -29.21 -12.69
CA LYS A 656 -1.35 -30.29 -12.54
C LYS A 656 -2.75 -29.71 -12.60
N GLY A 657 -3.61 -30.23 -13.47
CA GLY A 657 -5.00 -29.75 -13.58
C GLY A 657 -5.12 -28.29 -14.02
N SER A 658 -4.16 -27.78 -14.78
CA SER A 658 -4.16 -26.39 -15.28
C SER A 658 -4.56 -26.34 -16.75
N ASN A 659 -5.29 -25.29 -17.14
CA ASN A 659 -5.62 -24.99 -18.54
C ASN A 659 -4.94 -23.71 -19.06
N LEU A 660 -4.01 -23.14 -18.29
CA LEU A 660 -3.27 -21.96 -18.71
C LEU A 660 -2.43 -22.26 -19.96
N PRO A 661 -2.24 -21.31 -20.89
CA PRO A 661 -1.47 -21.49 -22.11
C PRO A 661 0.06 -21.48 -21.84
N ILE A 662 0.51 -22.40 -20.98
CA ILE A 662 1.91 -22.57 -20.55
C ILE A 662 2.54 -23.72 -21.35
N PHE A 663 3.66 -23.44 -22.01
CA PHE A 663 4.38 -24.40 -22.84
C PHE A 663 5.87 -24.34 -22.55
N ALA A 664 6.55 -25.48 -22.64
CA ALA A 664 8.00 -25.52 -22.57
C ALA A 664 8.61 -24.73 -23.73
N ASN A 665 9.64 -23.93 -23.46
CA ASN A 665 10.32 -23.13 -24.45
C ASN A 665 11.82 -23.08 -24.13
N ALA A 666 12.61 -23.81 -24.92
CA ALA A 666 14.06 -23.89 -24.71
C ALA A 666 14.77 -22.54 -24.93
N ALA A 667 14.32 -21.71 -25.88
CA ALA A 667 14.91 -20.40 -26.15
C ALA A 667 14.69 -19.42 -24.98
N GLU A 668 13.57 -19.56 -24.29
CA GLU A 668 13.24 -18.80 -23.09
C GLU A 668 13.65 -19.49 -21.78
N ARG A 669 14.31 -20.66 -21.83
CA ARG A 669 14.65 -21.48 -20.65
C ARG A 669 13.45 -21.79 -19.75
N VAL A 670 12.31 -22.07 -20.36
CA VAL A 670 11.08 -22.46 -19.66
C VAL A 670 10.96 -23.97 -19.71
N THR A 671 11.02 -24.60 -18.54
CA THR A 671 10.73 -26.03 -18.36
C THR A 671 9.36 -26.19 -17.73
N VAL A 672 8.60 -27.15 -18.23
CA VAL A 672 7.24 -27.46 -17.76
C VAL A 672 7.15 -28.95 -17.48
N ASN A 673 6.92 -29.30 -16.22
CA ASN A 673 6.64 -30.66 -15.78
C ASN A 673 5.13 -30.83 -15.58
N GLY A 674 4.48 -31.52 -16.51
CA GLY A 674 3.03 -31.67 -16.57
C GLY A 674 2.48 -31.30 -17.94
N THR A 675 1.16 -31.31 -18.08
CA THR A 675 0.49 -31.01 -19.36
C THR A 675 -0.69 -30.08 -19.10
N ALA A 676 -0.63 -28.88 -19.69
CA ALA A 676 -1.77 -27.97 -19.70
C ALA A 676 -2.84 -28.52 -20.64
N THR A 677 -4.11 -28.47 -20.23
CA THR A 677 -5.22 -28.99 -21.04
C THR A 677 -6.46 -28.13 -20.89
N GLN A 678 -7.11 -27.80 -22.01
CA GLN A 678 -8.40 -27.11 -22.01
C GLN A 678 -9.56 -28.02 -21.55
N ALA A 679 -9.31 -29.32 -21.36
CA ALA A 679 -10.31 -30.27 -20.86
C ALA A 679 -10.54 -30.20 -19.34
N VAL A 680 -9.85 -29.29 -18.62
CA VAL A 680 -10.11 -29.08 -17.19
C VAL A 680 -11.50 -28.47 -17.01
N ASP A 681 -12.29 -29.09 -16.14
CA ASP A 681 -13.57 -28.56 -15.70
C ASP A 681 -13.34 -27.46 -14.65
N VAL A 682 -13.43 -26.20 -15.08
CA VAL A 682 -13.13 -25.03 -14.25
C VAL A 682 -14.08 -24.91 -13.04
N ASP A 683 -15.30 -25.44 -13.13
CA ASP A 683 -16.28 -25.40 -12.05
C ASP A 683 -15.96 -26.39 -10.92
N LYS A 684 -15.05 -27.34 -11.18
CA LYS A 684 -14.56 -28.29 -10.17
C LYS A 684 -13.27 -27.86 -9.48
N VAL A 685 -12.69 -26.73 -9.88
CA VAL A 685 -11.44 -26.21 -9.31
C VAL A 685 -11.71 -25.40 -8.04
N VAL A 686 -12.51 -24.33 -8.16
CA VAL A 686 -12.91 -23.44 -7.07
C VAL A 686 -14.21 -22.75 -7.47
N ASP A 687 -15.13 -22.58 -6.52
CA ASP A 687 -16.43 -21.96 -6.75
C ASP A 687 -16.35 -20.45 -6.50
N CYS A 688 -16.47 -19.67 -7.57
CA CYS A 688 -16.43 -18.22 -7.55
C CYS A 688 -17.82 -17.56 -7.53
N SER A 689 -18.92 -18.33 -7.44
CA SER A 689 -20.30 -17.82 -7.53
C SER A 689 -20.67 -16.82 -6.43
N ARG A 690 -19.93 -16.84 -5.30
CA ARG A 690 -20.10 -15.93 -4.17
C ARG A 690 -18.87 -15.09 -3.85
N ALA A 691 -17.79 -15.26 -4.61
CA ALA A 691 -16.52 -14.58 -4.35
C ALA A 691 -16.60 -13.06 -4.52
N PHE A 692 -17.34 -12.61 -5.53
CA PHE A 692 -17.38 -11.22 -5.92
C PHE A 692 -18.59 -10.51 -5.33
N VAL A 693 -18.33 -9.62 -4.36
CA VAL A 693 -19.32 -8.80 -3.68
C VAL A 693 -19.09 -7.33 -3.97
N ASP A 694 -20.13 -6.51 -3.86
CA ASP A 694 -19.98 -5.07 -3.98
C ASP A 694 -19.12 -4.52 -2.83
N PHE A 695 -18.33 -3.48 -3.12
CA PHE A 695 -17.59 -2.78 -2.07
C PHE A 695 -18.60 -2.28 -1.03
N PRO A 696 -18.43 -2.59 0.27
CA PRO A 696 -19.41 -2.26 1.30
C PRO A 696 -19.35 -0.75 1.55
N ALA A 697 -20.21 -0.04 0.83
CA ALA A 697 -20.12 1.39 0.57
C ALA A 697 -19.74 2.23 1.80
N ILE A 698 -18.85 3.19 1.58
CA ILE A 698 -18.51 4.27 2.51
C ILE A 698 -19.38 5.46 2.12
N GLY A 699 -20.71 5.34 2.30
CA GLY A 699 -21.69 6.31 1.77
C GLY A 699 -22.38 5.86 0.48
N GLN A 700 -22.81 6.77 -0.39
CA GLN A 700 -23.30 6.43 -1.74
C GLN A 700 -22.11 6.40 -2.71
N SER A 701 -21.46 5.26 -2.89
CA SER A 701 -20.42 5.08 -3.92
C SER A 701 -20.56 3.73 -4.62
N ASN A 702 -20.27 3.70 -5.93
CA ASN A 702 -19.95 2.47 -6.65
C ASN A 702 -18.45 2.16 -6.48
N LEU A 703 -18.00 1.07 -7.11
CA LEU A 703 -16.61 0.56 -7.08
C LEU A 703 -15.53 1.61 -7.42
N PHE A 704 -15.89 2.73 -8.06
CA PHE A 704 -14.94 3.69 -8.63
C PHE A 704 -15.13 5.14 -8.16
N GLY A 705 -16.06 5.42 -7.24
CA GLY A 705 -16.31 6.79 -6.78
C GLY A 705 -16.83 7.76 -7.85
N SER A 706 -17.08 7.32 -9.08
CA SER A 706 -17.76 8.09 -10.14
C SER A 706 -19.25 7.70 -10.20
N THR A 707 -20.08 8.60 -10.71
CA THR A 707 -21.55 8.55 -10.66
C THR A 707 -22.18 7.23 -11.15
N TRP A 708 -23.39 6.95 -10.66
CA TRP A 708 -24.32 6.00 -11.27
C TRP A 708 -24.51 6.34 -12.76
N ASP A 709 -23.87 5.60 -13.66
CA ASP A 709 -24.40 5.54 -15.01
C ASP A 709 -25.75 4.83 -14.93
N LYS A 710 -26.79 5.58 -15.30
CA LYS A 710 -28.12 5.03 -15.52
C LYS A 710 -28.06 4.16 -16.78
N LYS A 711 -28.20 2.86 -16.55
CA LYS A 711 -28.54 1.77 -17.47
C LYS A 711 -27.40 0.86 -17.88
#